data_AF-A0A411WW69-F1
#
_entry.id   AF-A0A411WW69-F1
#
_cell.length_a   1.000
_cell.length_b   1.000
_cell.length_c   1.000
_cell.angle_alpha   90.00
_cell.angle_beta   90.00
_cell.angle_gamma   90.00
#
_symmetry.space_group_name_H-M   'P 1'
#
loop_
_entity.id
_entity.type
_entity.pdbx_description
1 polymer ?
#
loop_
_entity_poly.entity_id
_entity_poly.type
_entity_poly.pdbx_seq_one_letter_code
_entity_poly.pdbx_strand_id
1 'polypeptide(L)'
;MSKISRPPEPEDFGTNQSGNPYFGDIVHARLSRRAILTGGLSTVALALFGCGGSDDAAPATTAPATPAPAEPALPANTLNFESVKRTPMLAGDDLVVPPGYRWTAVTKQGDPIGSKLGAPAFRTSAARRFDTTGAEAELQFGDNHDGMAYFPLPYGSKSSDRGLLAINHEAARAGVISGFRFTGVTATTDPATLDPAGETAMNPDVVRKQKAYHGVSVAEVYRDAAGQWQVQRDSAYARKVHADTWIAIGGPARGHAAMRTGGDPAGEQVRGTLGNCGSGATPWGTYLTCEEDCHKNYFATRELPASDARFQDPKWARYNIVGGYVRDYTWHFVDKRFDLAVEPNETNRFGWVVEIDPYDPSWQPVKRTALGRFAHENVAHLVNADKRVAFYMGDDQGFDYIYKFVTAKAMDPDNRTANRGLLDEGTLYVAKFAEDGSGEWLPLVHGQNGLTAENGFPDQASVLIWARLAADKVGATQMDRPEWLASDAASGWVYATLSNNTSRGNATAPGNSTATPRAAQAKNAMNPRDKNLHGHIIRMRDAGGNVAGTRFNWEMVVLAGTGTADTPDPANRGTIKGDAFSSPDSVMFDGWQRLWIGTDAGDALKASDWSGAGTDWSGLGNDMLLAMDTRSGQVKRFLIAPDGAEVCGTQMTADGRTLFVNIQHPGTEQPRDIPIDAMTWPDKVPVSQGGIVRSATVAITRIDGGVIGI
;
A
#
# COMPACT_ATOMS: atom_id res chain seq x y z
N MET A 1 -21.70 11.22 -26.95
CA MET A 1 -21.34 10.11 -26.06
C MET A 1 -21.00 10.72 -24.71
N SER A 2 -21.88 10.58 -23.72
CA SER A 2 -21.67 11.15 -22.39
C SER A 2 -20.49 10.45 -21.72
N LYS A 3 -19.49 11.22 -21.29
CA LYS A 3 -18.39 10.73 -20.45
C LYS A 3 -19.02 10.13 -19.19
N ILE A 4 -19.04 8.80 -19.09
CA ILE A 4 -19.35 8.11 -17.84
C ILE A 4 -18.07 8.25 -17.01
N SER A 5 -18.00 9.32 -16.22
CA SER A 5 -17.01 9.43 -15.14
C SER A 5 -17.35 8.38 -14.09
N ARG A 6 -16.39 7.53 -13.72
CA ARG A 6 -16.47 6.77 -12.47
C ARG A 6 -16.69 7.78 -11.32
N PRO A 7 -17.57 7.53 -10.35
CA PRO A 7 -17.63 8.36 -9.16
C PRO A 7 -16.23 8.38 -8.49
N PRO A 8 -15.82 9.50 -7.90
CA PRO A 8 -14.50 9.59 -7.27
C PRO A 8 -14.36 8.57 -6.14
N GLU A 9 -13.18 7.98 -6.01
CA GLU A 9 -12.97 6.86 -5.10
C GLU A 9 -12.89 7.35 -3.64
N PRO A 10 -13.35 6.56 -2.66
CA PRO A 10 -13.45 7.05 -1.28
C PRO A 10 -12.11 7.46 -0.63
N GLU A 11 -10.98 6.92 -1.07
CA GLU A 11 -9.61 7.22 -0.62
C GLU A 11 -9.17 8.64 -0.97
N ASP A 12 -9.64 9.18 -2.11
CA ASP A 12 -9.30 10.51 -2.63
C ASP A 12 -9.71 11.64 -1.68
N PHE A 13 -10.78 11.42 -0.92
CA PHE A 13 -11.37 12.43 -0.05
C PHE A 13 -10.78 12.41 1.36
N GLY A 14 -10.19 11.29 1.77
CA GLY A 14 -9.71 11.05 3.14
C GLY A 14 -10.83 11.10 4.19
N THR A 15 -10.74 10.32 5.26
CA THR A 15 -11.66 10.42 6.41
C THR A 15 -11.07 11.21 7.57
N ASN A 16 -9.80 11.61 7.47
CA ASN A 16 -9.08 12.32 8.51
C ASN A 16 -9.53 13.79 8.60
N GLN A 17 -10.24 14.12 9.68
CA GLN A 17 -10.71 15.47 10.01
C GLN A 17 -9.86 16.21 11.05
N SER A 18 -8.77 15.61 11.54
CA SER A 18 -7.99 16.23 12.62
C SER A 18 -7.39 17.58 12.19
N GLY A 19 -7.32 18.52 13.14
CA GLY A 19 -6.59 19.79 12.99
C GLY A 19 -5.08 19.63 13.22
N ASN A 20 -4.55 18.43 13.02
CA ASN A 20 -3.15 18.13 13.29
C ASN A 20 -2.22 19.03 12.49
N PRO A 21 -1.03 19.35 13.03
CA PRO A 21 -0.27 20.52 12.63
C PRO A 21 -0.13 20.70 11.12
N TYR A 22 -0.62 21.85 10.69
CA TYR A 22 -0.07 22.67 9.63
C TYR A 22 0.66 23.87 10.28
N PHE A 23 1.72 24.38 9.65
CA PHE A 23 2.56 25.47 10.16
C PHE A 23 1.78 26.77 10.49
N GLY A 24 0.59 26.98 9.91
CA GLY A 24 -0.25 28.16 10.14
C GLY A 24 -0.61 28.43 11.60
N ASP A 25 -0.78 27.40 12.43
CA ASP A 25 -1.16 27.56 13.85
C ASP A 25 0.03 27.93 14.75
N ILE A 26 1.25 27.58 14.33
CA ILE A 26 2.48 27.87 15.08
C ILE A 26 2.98 29.30 14.79
N VAL A 27 2.64 29.85 13.63
CA VAL A 27 2.98 31.24 13.27
C VAL A 27 2.03 32.26 13.90
N HIS A 28 0.72 31.98 14.03
CA HIS A 28 -0.19 32.89 14.73
C HIS A 28 0.01 32.90 16.26
N ALA A 29 0.42 31.78 16.86
CA ALA A 29 0.75 31.73 18.30
C ALA A 29 2.07 32.44 18.66
N ARG A 30 3.02 32.57 17.70
CA ARG A 30 4.28 33.33 17.89
C ARG A 30 4.15 34.81 17.51
N LEU A 31 3.30 35.18 16.54
CA LEU A 31 3.09 36.59 16.18
C LEU A 31 2.19 37.33 17.19
N SER A 32 1.21 36.66 17.79
CA SER A 32 0.35 37.24 18.85
C SER A 32 1.11 37.54 20.15
N ARG A 33 2.14 36.76 20.48
CA ARG A 33 3.02 37.01 21.64
C ARG A 33 4.06 38.11 21.40
N ARG A 34 4.41 38.40 20.13
CA ARG A 34 5.39 39.45 19.79
C ARG A 34 4.74 40.81 19.51
N ALA A 35 3.45 40.84 19.13
CA ALA A 35 2.69 42.08 18.89
C ALA A 35 2.31 42.86 20.16
N ILE A 36 2.43 42.28 21.35
CA ILE A 36 2.19 42.97 22.63
C ILE A 36 3.45 43.71 23.14
N LEU A 37 4.64 43.41 22.59
CA LEU A 37 5.92 44.01 23.04
C LEU A 37 6.53 45.03 22.06
N THR A 38 5.93 45.25 20.89
CA THR A 38 6.40 46.26 19.91
C THR A 38 5.44 47.45 19.75
N GLY A 39 4.30 47.45 20.44
CA GLY A 39 3.37 48.58 20.49
C GLY A 39 3.73 49.58 21.60
N GLY A 40 4.83 50.32 21.45
CA GLY A 40 5.25 51.32 22.43
C GLY A 40 6.38 52.22 21.98
N LEU A 41 6.00 53.35 21.36
CA LEU A 41 6.74 54.62 21.22
C LEU A 41 7.96 54.69 20.29
N SER A 42 7.74 55.43 19.21
CA SER A 42 8.68 56.03 18.28
C SER A 42 9.42 57.25 18.88
N THR A 43 10.55 57.61 18.28
CA THR A 43 11.37 58.84 18.38
C THR A 43 12.49 58.91 19.42
N VAL A 44 13.76 58.99 18.97
CA VAL A 44 14.68 60.16 19.03
C VAL A 44 16.09 59.74 18.51
N ALA A 45 16.85 60.73 18.05
CA ALA A 45 18.02 60.70 17.18
C ALA A 45 19.41 60.68 17.88
N LEU A 46 20.43 60.37 17.04
CA LEU A 46 21.86 60.80 17.02
C LEU A 46 22.82 60.68 18.24
N ALA A 47 24.03 60.19 17.90
CA ALA A 47 25.39 60.63 18.29
C ALA A 47 26.12 60.07 19.54
N LEU A 48 27.27 59.43 19.25
CA LEU A 48 28.64 59.55 19.82
C LEU A 48 28.96 59.47 21.34
N PHE A 49 30.12 58.83 21.59
CA PHE A 49 30.99 58.76 22.77
C PHE A 49 30.68 57.75 23.90
N GLY A 50 31.53 56.71 23.97
CA GLY A 50 32.61 56.62 24.97
C GLY A 50 32.28 56.26 26.43
N CYS A 51 32.98 55.22 26.91
CA CYS A 51 33.39 54.92 28.29
C CYS A 51 32.47 54.06 29.18
N GLY A 52 32.93 52.83 29.44
CA GLY A 52 33.09 52.32 30.81
C GLY A 52 32.03 51.34 31.34
N GLY A 53 32.41 50.09 31.55
CA GLY A 53 31.66 49.15 32.38
C GLY A 53 31.92 47.69 32.02
N SER A 54 32.83 47.06 32.75
CA SER A 54 33.10 45.62 32.78
C SER A 54 31.86 44.78 33.04
N ASP A 55 31.69 43.67 32.32
CA ASP A 55 31.52 42.33 32.91
C ASP A 55 31.55 41.25 31.80
N ASP A 56 32.24 40.16 32.10
CA ASP A 56 32.58 39.06 31.21
C ASP A 56 31.36 38.33 30.62
N ALA A 57 31.30 38.27 29.29
CA ALA A 57 30.57 37.24 28.56
C ALA A 57 31.38 36.84 27.32
N ALA A 58 32.04 35.69 27.41
CA ALA A 58 32.73 35.08 26.28
C ALA A 58 31.73 34.79 25.13
N PRO A 59 32.09 35.04 23.86
CA PRO A 59 31.22 34.71 22.74
C PRO A 59 31.11 33.18 22.63
N ALA A 60 29.87 32.67 22.65
CA ALA A 60 29.59 31.29 22.33
C ALA A 60 30.05 31.02 20.88
N THR A 61 31.12 30.24 20.74
CA THR A 61 31.59 29.71 19.47
C THR A 61 30.53 28.77 18.92
N THR A 62 30.03 29.05 17.72
CA THR A 62 29.20 28.11 16.97
C THR A 62 30.04 26.88 16.67
N ALA A 63 29.70 25.75 17.31
CA ALA A 63 30.29 24.46 17.00
C ALA A 63 30.05 24.13 15.52
N PRO A 64 31.06 23.63 14.78
CA PRO A 64 30.86 23.17 13.42
C PRO A 64 29.82 22.04 13.41
N ALA A 65 28.89 22.08 12.46
CA ALA A 65 28.01 20.95 12.19
C ALA A 65 28.85 19.68 12.00
N THR A 66 28.57 18.65 12.80
CA THR A 66 29.23 17.35 12.65
C THR A 66 28.92 16.80 11.26
N PRO A 67 29.93 16.46 10.43
CA PRO A 67 29.67 15.85 9.13
C PRO A 67 28.89 14.56 9.33
N ALA A 68 27.90 14.32 8.46
CA ALA A 68 27.21 13.03 8.41
C ALA A 68 28.26 11.90 8.27
N PRO A 69 28.07 10.75 8.95
CA PRO A 69 28.97 9.60 8.79
C PRO A 69 29.08 9.22 7.32
N ALA A 70 30.30 8.96 6.84
CA ALA A 70 30.55 8.53 5.48
C ALA A 70 29.75 7.25 5.16
N GLU A 71 29.05 7.25 4.03
CA GLU A 71 28.34 6.06 3.54
C GLU A 71 29.33 4.91 3.30
N PRO A 72 28.96 3.64 3.59
CA PRO A 72 29.78 2.48 3.27
C PRO A 72 30.14 2.45 1.77
N ALA A 73 31.30 1.88 1.41
CA ALA A 73 31.65 1.68 0.00
C ALA A 73 30.79 0.54 -0.60
N LEU A 74 29.97 0.87 -1.59
CA LEU A 74 28.98 -0.02 -2.21
C LEU A 74 29.45 -0.45 -3.61
N PRO A 75 28.98 -1.61 -4.13
CA PRO A 75 29.21 -1.98 -5.53
C PRO A 75 28.70 -0.89 -6.49
N ALA A 76 29.15 -0.93 -7.74
CA ALA A 76 28.65 -0.01 -8.76
C ALA A 76 27.15 -0.25 -9.02
N ASN A 77 26.28 0.58 -8.42
CA ASN A 77 24.90 0.82 -8.81
C ASN A 77 24.92 1.55 -10.17
N THR A 78 24.88 0.81 -11.26
CA THR A 78 24.75 1.37 -12.61
C THR A 78 23.54 0.76 -13.29
N LEU A 79 22.65 1.62 -13.80
CA LEU A 79 21.52 1.23 -14.65
C LEU A 79 22.01 1.06 -16.10
N ASN A 80 22.37 -0.17 -16.48
CA ASN A 80 23.00 -0.46 -17.76
C ASN A 80 22.10 -1.26 -18.72
N PHE A 81 20.86 -0.82 -18.86
CA PHE A 81 19.92 -1.29 -19.88
C PHE A 81 19.37 -0.10 -20.69
N GLU A 82 18.94 -0.30 -21.93
CA GLU A 82 18.23 0.75 -22.68
C GLU A 82 16.85 0.97 -22.05
N SER A 83 16.50 2.21 -21.74
CA SER A 83 15.18 2.50 -21.19
C SER A 83 14.08 2.13 -22.20
N VAL A 84 12.99 1.54 -21.72
CA VAL A 84 11.80 1.32 -22.54
C VAL A 84 11.25 2.68 -22.95
N LYS A 85 11.22 2.92 -24.26
CA LYS A 85 10.79 4.20 -24.82
C LYS A 85 9.32 4.46 -24.48
N ARG A 86 9.06 5.70 -24.09
CA ARG A 86 7.72 6.26 -23.94
C ARG A 86 6.90 6.01 -25.20
N THR A 87 5.75 5.35 -25.09
CA THR A 87 4.78 5.25 -26.18
C THR A 87 3.88 6.50 -26.14
N PRO A 88 3.54 7.12 -27.29
CA PRO A 88 2.63 8.25 -27.34
C PRO A 88 1.17 7.93 -26.96
N MET A 89 0.85 6.66 -26.75
CA MET A 89 -0.49 6.13 -26.48
C MET A 89 -0.43 5.10 -25.34
N LEU A 90 -1.57 4.89 -24.67
CA LEU A 90 -1.80 3.77 -23.75
C LEU A 90 -1.86 2.42 -24.49
N ALA A 91 -1.99 2.45 -25.81
CA ALA A 91 -2.15 1.29 -26.67
C ALA A 91 -0.97 0.30 -26.62
N GLY A 92 -1.03 -0.62 -25.67
CA GLY A 92 -0.25 -1.87 -25.64
C GLY A 92 -1.07 -2.95 -24.93
N ASP A 93 -1.40 -4.04 -25.64
CA ASP A 93 -2.06 -5.23 -25.07
C ASP A 93 -1.02 -6.26 -24.55
N ASP A 94 0.22 -5.80 -24.39
CA ASP A 94 1.33 -6.64 -24.02
C ASP A 94 2.32 -5.93 -23.11
N LEU A 95 3.12 -6.74 -22.43
CA LEU A 95 4.16 -6.29 -21.54
C LEU A 95 5.46 -6.05 -22.32
N VAL A 96 6.00 -4.83 -22.21
CA VAL A 96 7.20 -4.41 -22.93
C VAL A 96 8.38 -4.31 -21.97
N VAL A 97 9.49 -4.98 -22.31
CA VAL A 97 10.76 -4.95 -21.55
C VAL A 97 11.93 -4.50 -22.45
N PRO A 98 13.07 -4.07 -21.88
CA PRO A 98 14.22 -3.60 -22.64
C PRO A 98 14.76 -4.66 -23.60
N PRO A 99 15.40 -4.23 -24.71
CA PRO A 99 16.22 -5.13 -25.53
C PRO A 99 17.22 -5.93 -24.68
N GLY A 100 17.36 -7.22 -24.97
CA GLY A 100 18.21 -8.13 -24.18
C GLY A 100 17.49 -8.81 -23.01
N TYR A 101 16.22 -8.47 -22.75
CA TYR A 101 15.37 -9.11 -21.76
C TYR A 101 14.22 -9.88 -22.42
N ARG A 102 13.68 -10.84 -21.67
CA ARG A 102 12.48 -11.59 -22.02
C ARG A 102 11.64 -11.82 -20.77
N TRP A 103 10.34 -12.01 -20.95
CA TRP A 103 9.42 -12.33 -19.87
C TRP A 103 8.62 -13.60 -20.18
N THR A 104 8.12 -14.25 -19.14
CA THR A 104 7.15 -15.36 -19.22
C THR A 104 6.14 -15.26 -18.09
N ALA A 105 4.88 -15.62 -18.35
CA ALA A 105 3.88 -15.75 -17.30
C ALA A 105 4.17 -17.01 -16.47
N VAL A 106 4.35 -16.84 -15.15
CA VAL A 106 4.56 -17.94 -14.20
C VAL A 106 3.22 -18.42 -13.66
N THR A 107 2.36 -17.49 -13.28
CA THR A 107 1.04 -17.77 -12.72
C THR A 107 0.05 -16.72 -13.22
N LYS A 108 -1.21 -17.12 -13.38
CA LYS A 108 -2.32 -16.23 -13.74
C LYS A 108 -3.48 -16.49 -12.80
N GLN A 109 -4.38 -15.51 -12.70
CA GLN A 109 -5.66 -15.68 -12.02
C GLN A 109 -6.34 -16.99 -12.46
N GLY A 110 -6.80 -17.78 -11.49
CA GLY A 110 -7.49 -19.04 -11.73
C GLY A 110 -6.62 -20.22 -12.15
N ASP A 111 -5.30 -20.06 -12.31
CA ASP A 111 -4.40 -21.21 -12.50
C ASP A 111 -4.32 -22.06 -11.21
N PRO A 112 -4.06 -23.38 -11.28
CA PRO A 112 -3.82 -24.21 -10.11
C PRO A 112 -2.60 -23.75 -9.29
N ILE A 113 -2.73 -23.67 -7.95
CA ILE A 113 -1.60 -23.32 -7.07
C ILE A 113 -0.54 -24.43 -6.90
N GLY A 114 -0.77 -25.59 -7.51
CA GLY A 114 0.10 -26.76 -7.36
C GLY A 114 -0.17 -27.60 -6.10
N SER A 115 -1.32 -27.43 -5.45
CA SER A 115 -1.72 -28.24 -4.28
C SER A 115 -1.88 -29.73 -4.62
N LYS A 116 -1.48 -30.60 -3.69
CA LYS A 116 -1.71 -32.06 -3.75
C LYS A 116 -3.18 -32.47 -3.77
N LEU A 117 -4.09 -31.56 -3.37
CA LEU A 117 -5.52 -31.79 -3.47
C LEU A 117 -6.00 -31.77 -4.94
N GLY A 118 -5.19 -31.20 -5.84
CA GLY A 118 -5.50 -31.07 -7.27
C GLY A 118 -6.55 -29.99 -7.52
N ALA A 119 -6.14 -28.87 -8.11
CA ALA A 119 -7.08 -27.88 -8.63
C ALA A 119 -7.35 -28.13 -10.12
N PRO A 120 -8.57 -27.90 -10.61
CA PRO A 120 -8.83 -27.97 -12.03
C PRO A 120 -8.04 -26.88 -12.76
N ALA A 121 -7.59 -27.20 -13.98
CA ALA A 121 -7.03 -26.19 -14.87
C ALA A 121 -8.06 -25.09 -15.16
N PHE A 122 -7.57 -23.88 -15.40
CA PHE A 122 -8.43 -22.77 -15.81
C PHE A 122 -9.20 -23.13 -17.09
N ARG A 123 -10.51 -22.86 -17.08
CA ARG A 123 -11.39 -23.19 -18.21
C ARG A 123 -11.33 -22.05 -19.23
N THR A 124 -10.77 -22.32 -20.40
CA THR A 124 -10.52 -21.27 -21.43
C THR A 124 -11.59 -21.16 -22.51
N SER A 125 -12.53 -22.11 -22.60
CA SER A 125 -13.59 -22.03 -23.62
C SER A 125 -14.64 -21.00 -23.25
N ALA A 126 -15.12 -20.22 -24.23
CA ALA A 126 -16.16 -19.20 -24.04
C ALA A 126 -17.37 -19.69 -23.23
N ALA A 127 -17.80 -20.94 -23.45
CA ALA A 127 -18.97 -21.53 -22.82
C ALA A 127 -18.77 -22.03 -21.37
N ARG A 128 -17.52 -22.12 -20.88
CA ARG A 128 -17.18 -22.72 -19.57
C ARG A 128 -16.32 -21.83 -18.68
N ARG A 129 -15.92 -20.66 -19.17
CA ARG A 129 -14.90 -19.82 -18.54
C ARG A 129 -15.31 -19.23 -17.19
N PHE A 130 -16.60 -19.22 -16.89
CA PHE A 130 -17.14 -18.76 -15.61
C PHE A 130 -17.61 -19.91 -14.69
N ASP A 131 -17.49 -21.16 -15.13
CA ASP A 131 -18.03 -22.35 -14.43
C ASP A 131 -17.18 -22.78 -13.23
N THR A 132 -16.07 -22.09 -12.93
CA THR A 132 -15.30 -22.33 -11.71
C THR A 132 -16.16 -22.13 -10.48
N THR A 133 -16.28 -23.18 -9.67
CA THR A 133 -17.01 -23.14 -8.40
C THR A 133 -16.19 -22.47 -7.29
N GLY A 134 -16.84 -22.09 -6.19
CA GLY A 134 -16.14 -21.55 -5.03
C GLY A 134 -15.11 -22.53 -4.44
N ALA A 135 -15.45 -23.83 -4.38
CA ALA A 135 -14.53 -24.87 -3.88
C ALA A 135 -13.30 -25.07 -4.78
N GLU A 136 -13.45 -24.94 -6.10
CA GLU A 136 -12.31 -25.00 -7.02
C GLU A 136 -11.42 -23.77 -6.90
N ALA A 137 -12.01 -22.58 -6.72
CA ALA A 137 -11.28 -21.32 -6.54
C ALA A 137 -10.42 -21.31 -5.26
N GLU A 138 -10.81 -22.05 -4.22
CA GLU A 138 -10.01 -22.26 -2.99
C GLU A 138 -8.68 -23.01 -3.27
N LEU A 139 -8.49 -23.58 -4.46
CA LEU A 139 -7.28 -24.29 -4.88
C LEU A 139 -6.56 -23.60 -6.06
N GLN A 140 -7.02 -22.41 -6.48
CA GLN A 140 -6.48 -21.66 -7.61
C GLN A 140 -5.85 -20.34 -7.17
N PHE A 141 -4.95 -19.77 -7.96
CA PHE A 141 -4.46 -18.41 -7.74
C PHE A 141 -5.62 -17.42 -7.72
N GLY A 142 -5.56 -16.46 -6.79
CA GLY A 142 -6.56 -15.41 -6.68
C GLY A 142 -6.54 -14.43 -7.87
N ASP A 143 -7.30 -13.34 -7.77
CA ASP A 143 -7.32 -12.27 -8.78
C ASP A 143 -6.63 -11.03 -8.21
N ASN A 144 -6.28 -10.06 -9.06
CA ASN A 144 -5.52 -8.88 -8.66
C ASN A 144 -4.27 -9.25 -7.83
N HIS A 145 -3.35 -9.99 -8.47
CA HIS A 145 -2.08 -10.34 -7.85
C HIS A 145 -1.35 -9.06 -7.44
N ASP A 146 -0.91 -8.94 -6.20
CA ASP A 146 -0.37 -7.69 -5.64
C ASP A 146 0.96 -7.89 -4.91
N GLY A 147 1.08 -7.56 -3.62
CA GLY A 147 2.29 -7.76 -2.84
C GLY A 147 2.81 -9.19 -2.93
N MET A 148 4.13 -9.36 -3.03
CA MET A 148 4.73 -10.68 -3.04
C MET A 148 6.13 -10.75 -2.41
N ALA A 149 6.50 -11.96 -1.98
CA ALA A 149 7.86 -12.28 -1.57
C ALA A 149 8.31 -13.66 -2.04
N TYR A 150 9.62 -13.78 -2.30
CA TYR A 150 10.28 -15.00 -2.71
C TYR A 150 11.06 -15.60 -1.54
N PHE A 151 10.82 -16.87 -1.26
CA PHE A 151 11.37 -17.61 -0.14
C PHE A 151 12.16 -18.82 -0.68
N PRO A 152 13.50 -18.77 -0.70
CA PRO A 152 14.32 -19.84 -1.25
C PRO A 152 14.08 -21.20 -0.58
N LEU A 153 14.09 -22.28 -1.38
CA LEU A 153 14.01 -23.66 -0.86
C LEU A 153 15.35 -24.40 -0.97
N PRO A 154 15.79 -25.11 0.09
CA PRO A 154 15.17 -25.18 1.42
C PRO A 154 15.31 -23.86 2.19
N TYR A 155 14.55 -23.71 3.28
CA TYR A 155 14.66 -22.56 4.19
C TYR A 155 16.12 -22.28 4.58
N GLY A 156 16.51 -21.00 4.59
CA GLY A 156 17.87 -20.55 4.89
C GLY A 156 18.86 -20.68 3.72
N SER A 157 18.44 -21.25 2.59
CA SER A 157 19.25 -21.26 1.37
C SER A 157 19.21 -19.91 0.64
N LYS A 158 20.09 -19.76 -0.36
CA LYS A 158 20.06 -18.68 -1.35
C LYS A 158 19.70 -19.22 -2.74
N SER A 159 18.89 -20.27 -2.78
CA SER A 159 18.44 -20.86 -4.04
C SER A 159 17.77 -19.79 -4.90
N SER A 160 18.25 -19.65 -6.15
CA SER A 160 17.66 -18.79 -7.17
C SER A 160 16.89 -19.59 -8.23
N ASP A 161 16.86 -20.92 -8.11
CA ASP A 161 16.27 -21.82 -9.10
C ASP A 161 15.05 -22.57 -8.55
N ARG A 162 14.76 -22.46 -7.25
CA ARG A 162 13.61 -23.07 -6.60
C ARG A 162 13.30 -22.39 -5.27
N GLY A 163 12.03 -22.03 -5.07
CA GLY A 163 11.56 -21.34 -3.88
C GLY A 163 10.04 -21.34 -3.78
N LEU A 164 9.52 -20.57 -2.83
CA LEU A 164 8.10 -20.29 -2.67
C LEU A 164 7.84 -18.84 -3.05
N LEU A 165 6.80 -18.60 -3.84
CA LEU A 165 6.20 -17.28 -3.98
C LEU A 165 4.97 -17.22 -3.08
N ALA A 166 4.99 -16.31 -2.12
CA ALA A 166 3.78 -15.87 -1.43
C ALA A 166 3.29 -14.61 -2.16
N ILE A 167 2.05 -14.64 -2.66
CA ILE A 167 1.48 -13.62 -3.54
C ILE A 167 0.12 -13.25 -2.99
N ASN A 168 -0.10 -11.96 -2.73
CA ASN A 168 -1.38 -11.40 -2.34
C ASN A 168 -2.36 -11.34 -3.51
N HIS A 169 -3.64 -11.37 -3.18
CA HIS A 169 -4.77 -11.22 -4.08
C HIS A 169 -5.72 -10.22 -3.47
N GLU A 170 -5.65 -9.01 -3.99
CA GLU A 170 -6.17 -7.81 -3.35
C GLU A 170 -7.69 -7.70 -3.47
N ALA A 171 -8.21 -7.98 -4.68
CA ALA A 171 -9.63 -7.92 -5.02
C ALA A 171 -10.05 -8.99 -6.04
N ALA A 172 -11.36 -9.22 -6.18
CA ALA A 172 -11.93 -10.16 -7.13
C ALA A 172 -12.85 -9.47 -8.14
N ARG A 173 -12.41 -9.34 -9.40
CA ARG A 173 -13.17 -8.64 -10.43
C ARG A 173 -14.36 -9.48 -10.90
N ALA A 174 -15.57 -9.05 -10.54
CA ALA A 174 -16.82 -9.77 -10.85
C ALA A 174 -16.96 -10.14 -12.34
N GLY A 175 -16.62 -9.20 -13.24
CA GLY A 175 -16.68 -9.43 -14.69
C GLY A 175 -15.69 -10.46 -15.21
N VAL A 176 -14.58 -10.69 -14.49
CA VAL A 176 -13.53 -11.67 -14.83
C VAL A 176 -13.88 -13.04 -14.25
N ILE A 177 -14.27 -13.09 -12.98
CA ILE A 177 -14.53 -14.36 -12.29
C ILE A 177 -15.91 -14.95 -12.61
N SER A 178 -16.91 -14.13 -12.94
CA SER A 178 -18.31 -14.58 -13.07
C SER A 178 -19.00 -14.10 -14.35
N GLY A 179 -18.38 -13.21 -15.13
CA GLY A 179 -18.96 -12.69 -16.37
C GLY A 179 -20.06 -11.66 -16.16
N PHE A 180 -20.42 -11.36 -14.92
CA PHE A 180 -21.41 -10.35 -14.57
C PHE A 180 -20.73 -9.10 -14.01
N ARG A 181 -21.17 -7.93 -14.46
CA ARG A 181 -20.84 -6.65 -13.83
C ARG A 181 -21.98 -6.28 -12.89
N PHE A 182 -21.67 -6.00 -11.63
CA PHE A 182 -22.63 -5.40 -10.69
C PHE A 182 -22.82 -3.92 -11.04
N THR A 183 -23.42 -3.60 -12.18
CA THR A 183 -23.76 -2.21 -12.51
C THR A 183 -25.07 -1.84 -11.82
N GLY A 184 -25.02 -0.91 -10.87
CA GLY A 184 -26.22 -0.33 -10.24
C GLY A 184 -26.74 -1.05 -8.99
N VAL A 185 -26.03 -2.05 -8.45
CA VAL A 185 -26.38 -2.68 -7.16
C VAL A 185 -25.69 -1.92 -6.03
N THR A 186 -26.47 -1.15 -5.29
CA THR A 186 -26.04 -0.48 -4.05
C THR A 186 -26.21 -1.39 -2.82
N ALA A 187 -25.55 -1.07 -1.70
CA ALA A 187 -25.76 -1.78 -0.43
C ALA A 187 -27.22 -1.75 0.08
N THR A 188 -28.03 -0.83 -0.46
CA THR A 188 -29.44 -0.61 -0.11
C THR A 188 -30.40 -1.11 -1.20
N THR A 189 -29.90 -1.70 -2.29
CA THR A 189 -30.75 -2.11 -3.41
C THR A 189 -31.66 -3.25 -2.96
N ASP A 190 -32.96 -3.10 -3.22
CA ASP A 190 -33.94 -4.14 -2.96
C ASP A 190 -33.67 -5.34 -3.88
N PRO A 191 -33.36 -6.53 -3.35
CA PRO A 191 -33.10 -7.69 -4.17
C PRO A 191 -34.25 -8.11 -5.07
N ALA A 192 -35.49 -7.79 -4.69
CA ALA A 192 -36.67 -8.07 -5.50
C ALA A 192 -36.73 -7.20 -6.77
N THR A 193 -35.92 -6.14 -6.85
CA THR A 193 -35.82 -5.23 -8.01
C THR A 193 -34.66 -5.56 -8.94
N LEU A 194 -33.86 -6.58 -8.59
CA LEU A 194 -32.71 -6.96 -9.39
C LEU A 194 -33.12 -7.92 -10.53
N ASP A 195 -32.70 -7.61 -11.75
CA ASP A 195 -32.71 -8.49 -12.95
C ASP A 195 -31.82 -9.75 -12.69
N PRO A 196 -31.59 -10.73 -13.60
CA PRO A 196 -30.70 -11.89 -13.35
C PRO A 196 -29.30 -11.56 -12.77
N ALA A 197 -28.84 -10.31 -12.90
CA ALA A 197 -27.67 -9.78 -12.21
C ALA A 197 -27.76 -9.84 -10.67
N GLY A 198 -28.94 -9.70 -10.07
CA GLY A 198 -29.12 -9.81 -8.62
C GLY A 198 -29.26 -11.22 -8.08
N GLU A 199 -29.85 -12.14 -8.87
CA GLU A 199 -29.81 -13.57 -8.54
C GLU A 199 -28.36 -14.05 -8.43
N THR A 200 -27.49 -13.55 -9.31
CA THR A 200 -26.04 -13.83 -9.27
C THR A 200 -25.35 -13.17 -8.07
N ALA A 201 -25.72 -11.93 -7.70
CA ALA A 201 -25.17 -11.21 -6.55
C ALA A 201 -25.46 -11.92 -5.21
N MET A 202 -26.58 -12.64 -5.13
CA MET A 202 -26.99 -13.38 -3.93
C MET A 202 -26.68 -14.88 -4.02
N ASN A 203 -25.99 -15.33 -5.07
CA ASN A 203 -25.63 -16.73 -5.21
C ASN A 203 -24.51 -17.09 -4.21
N PRO A 204 -24.73 -18.04 -3.28
CA PRO A 204 -23.73 -18.38 -2.28
C PRO A 204 -22.43 -18.94 -2.86
N ASP A 205 -22.47 -19.63 -4.00
CA ASP A 205 -21.26 -20.13 -4.65
C ASP A 205 -20.46 -18.99 -5.30
N VAL A 206 -21.11 -17.98 -5.86
CA VAL A 206 -20.45 -16.78 -6.39
C VAL A 206 -19.78 -15.99 -5.26
N VAL A 207 -20.46 -15.83 -4.12
CA VAL A 207 -19.88 -15.18 -2.93
C VAL A 207 -18.70 -16.00 -2.39
N ARG A 208 -18.81 -17.33 -2.31
CA ARG A 208 -17.69 -18.21 -1.92
C ARG A 208 -16.52 -18.07 -2.88
N LYS A 209 -16.79 -18.03 -4.19
CA LYS A 209 -15.79 -17.83 -5.24
C LYS A 209 -15.07 -16.49 -5.10
N GLN A 210 -15.81 -15.39 -4.93
CA GLN A 210 -15.23 -14.07 -4.67
C GLN A 210 -14.32 -14.10 -3.44
N LYS A 211 -14.80 -14.64 -2.33
CA LYS A 211 -14.03 -14.82 -1.09
C LYS A 211 -12.76 -15.66 -1.29
N ALA A 212 -12.82 -16.69 -2.12
CA ALA A 212 -11.68 -17.54 -2.45
C ALA A 212 -10.64 -16.88 -3.37
N TYR A 213 -11.04 -15.89 -4.17
CA TYR A 213 -10.13 -15.12 -5.03
C TYR A 213 -9.38 -14.00 -4.29
N HIS A 214 -9.70 -13.73 -3.03
CA HIS A 214 -8.92 -12.83 -2.15
C HIS A 214 -7.86 -13.61 -1.35
N GLY A 215 -6.95 -12.87 -0.71
CA GLY A 215 -6.05 -13.41 0.30
C GLY A 215 -4.63 -13.61 -0.22
N VAL A 216 -4.07 -14.80 -0.01
CA VAL A 216 -2.70 -15.14 -0.37
C VAL A 216 -2.63 -16.52 -1.01
N SER A 217 -1.87 -16.63 -2.10
CA SER A 217 -1.36 -17.90 -2.61
C SER A 217 0.09 -18.08 -2.19
N VAL A 218 0.39 -19.20 -1.53
CA VAL A 218 1.76 -19.71 -1.42
C VAL A 218 1.91 -20.81 -2.45
N ALA A 219 2.83 -20.64 -3.40
CA ALA A 219 3.10 -21.61 -4.45
C ALA A 219 4.60 -21.91 -4.53
N GLU A 220 4.94 -23.19 -4.62
CA GLU A 220 6.31 -23.58 -4.92
C GLU A 220 6.59 -23.39 -6.41
N VAL A 221 7.68 -22.72 -6.71
CA VAL A 221 8.14 -22.44 -8.08
C VAL A 221 9.56 -22.93 -8.27
N TYR A 222 9.87 -23.38 -9.49
CA TYR A 222 11.20 -23.83 -9.87
C TYR A 222 11.52 -23.44 -11.32
N ARG A 223 12.81 -23.31 -11.63
CA ARG A 223 13.30 -23.14 -12.99
C ARG A 223 13.60 -24.52 -13.60
N ASP A 224 12.94 -24.83 -14.70
CA ASP A 224 13.15 -26.09 -15.42
C ASP A 224 14.49 -26.11 -16.21
N ALA A 225 14.76 -27.24 -16.87
CA ALA A 225 15.97 -27.42 -17.67
C ALA A 225 16.05 -26.49 -18.90
N ALA A 226 14.93 -25.93 -19.35
CA ALA A 226 14.86 -24.93 -20.42
C ALA A 226 15.00 -23.49 -19.89
N GLY A 227 15.23 -23.33 -18.58
CA GLY A 227 15.36 -22.03 -17.94
C GLY A 227 14.03 -21.31 -17.72
N GLN A 228 12.89 -22.00 -17.83
CA GLN A 228 11.55 -21.42 -17.64
C GLN A 228 11.07 -21.65 -16.21
N TRP A 229 10.43 -20.64 -15.63
CA TRP A 229 9.80 -20.77 -14.32
C TRP A 229 8.48 -21.52 -14.42
N GLN A 230 8.28 -22.47 -13.52
CA GLN A 230 7.11 -23.33 -13.45
C GLN A 230 6.59 -23.39 -12.02
N VAL A 231 5.28 -23.55 -11.86
CA VAL A 231 4.67 -23.94 -10.59
C VAL A 231 4.88 -25.44 -10.38
N GLN A 232 5.42 -25.82 -9.23
CA GLN A 232 5.58 -27.22 -8.83
C GLN A 232 4.21 -27.84 -8.59
N ARG A 233 3.85 -28.81 -9.42
CA ARG A 233 2.67 -29.65 -9.19
C ARG A 233 2.89 -30.54 -7.97
N ASP A 234 1.81 -30.81 -7.24
CA ASP A 234 1.80 -31.64 -6.04
C ASP A 234 2.76 -31.16 -4.94
N SER A 235 2.96 -29.84 -4.84
CA SER A 235 3.79 -29.23 -3.82
C SER A 235 3.23 -29.50 -2.42
N ALA A 236 4.13 -29.84 -1.50
CA ALA A 236 3.80 -29.95 -0.09
C ALA A 236 3.60 -28.58 0.58
N TYR A 237 4.00 -27.47 -0.06
CA TYR A 237 3.92 -26.11 0.49
C TYR A 237 2.73 -25.31 -0.05
N ALA A 238 2.16 -25.75 -1.17
CA ALA A 238 1.10 -25.02 -1.86
C ALA A 238 -0.12 -24.80 -0.94
N ARG A 239 -0.53 -23.54 -0.79
CA ARG A 239 -1.58 -23.13 0.15
C ARG A 239 -2.32 -21.88 -0.31
N LYS A 240 -3.64 -21.88 -0.13
CA LYS A 240 -4.45 -20.66 -0.15
C LYS A 240 -4.79 -20.25 1.28
N VAL A 241 -4.64 -18.97 1.56
CA VAL A 241 -5.23 -18.29 2.71
C VAL A 241 -6.22 -17.28 2.11
N HIS A 242 -7.49 -17.36 2.44
CA HIS A 242 -8.55 -16.59 1.77
C HIS A 242 -9.56 -16.06 2.80
N ALA A 243 -10.62 -15.38 2.34
CA ALA A 243 -11.59 -14.68 3.20
C ALA A 243 -12.41 -15.56 4.17
N ASP A 244 -12.25 -16.88 4.13
CA ASP A 244 -12.88 -17.83 5.06
C ASP A 244 -11.87 -18.73 5.82
N THR A 245 -10.57 -18.57 5.60
CA THR A 245 -9.54 -19.33 6.34
C THR A 245 -9.54 -18.91 7.81
N TRP A 246 -9.46 -19.85 8.75
CA TRP A 246 -9.35 -19.50 10.18
C TRP A 246 -7.97 -18.90 10.49
N ILE A 247 -7.96 -17.68 11.02
CA ILE A 247 -6.77 -16.90 11.36
C ILE A 247 -6.83 -16.55 12.85
N ALA A 248 -5.73 -16.80 13.57
CA ALA A 248 -5.64 -16.43 14.98
C ALA A 248 -5.43 -14.92 15.14
N ILE A 249 -5.86 -14.37 16.26
CA ILE A 249 -5.55 -12.98 16.64
C ILE A 249 -4.42 -13.02 17.67
N GLY A 250 -3.31 -12.35 17.36
CA GLY A 250 -2.15 -12.16 18.25
C GLY A 250 -2.04 -10.71 18.73
N GLY A 251 -1.30 -10.49 19.81
CA GLY A 251 -1.04 -9.15 20.35
C GLY A 251 -2.17 -8.57 21.22
N PRO A 252 -2.07 -7.28 21.59
CA PRO A 252 -2.86 -6.71 22.69
C PRO A 252 -4.38 -6.63 22.46
N ALA A 253 -4.86 -6.63 21.21
CA ALA A 253 -6.30 -6.58 20.94
C ALA A 253 -6.99 -7.95 21.00
N ARG A 254 -6.23 -9.05 21.11
CA ARG A 254 -6.78 -10.40 21.26
C ARG A 254 -7.70 -10.47 22.49
N GLY A 255 -8.93 -10.94 22.28
CA GLY A 255 -9.92 -11.13 23.33
C GLY A 255 -10.67 -9.87 23.77
N HIS A 256 -10.30 -8.70 23.23
CA HIS A 256 -10.93 -7.42 23.57
C HIS A 256 -12.41 -7.40 23.13
N ALA A 257 -13.28 -6.71 23.88
CA ALA A 257 -14.73 -6.71 23.63
C ALA A 257 -15.11 -6.23 22.22
N ALA A 258 -14.37 -5.28 21.67
CA ALA A 258 -14.58 -4.78 20.31
C ALA A 258 -14.14 -5.76 19.20
N MET A 259 -13.47 -6.86 19.54
CA MET A 259 -13.05 -7.93 18.63
C MET A 259 -13.97 -9.16 18.68
N ARG A 260 -14.99 -9.15 19.55
CA ARG A 260 -15.93 -10.26 19.74
C ARG A 260 -17.12 -10.13 18.80
N THR A 261 -17.55 -11.25 18.25
CA THR A 261 -18.75 -11.37 17.40
C THR A 261 -19.58 -12.57 17.83
N GLY A 262 -20.78 -12.76 17.25
CA GLY A 262 -21.59 -13.95 17.51
C GLY A 262 -20.88 -15.25 17.11
N GLY A 263 -20.11 -15.22 16.02
CA GLY A 263 -19.30 -16.35 15.54
C GLY A 263 -17.98 -16.59 16.27
N ASP A 264 -17.50 -15.63 17.06
CA ASP A 264 -16.34 -15.76 17.94
C ASP A 264 -16.55 -14.90 19.21
N PRO A 265 -17.27 -15.44 20.22
CA PRO A 265 -17.52 -14.72 21.45
C PRO A 265 -16.27 -14.48 22.30
N ALA A 266 -15.18 -15.21 22.05
CA ALA A 266 -13.92 -15.02 22.74
C ALA A 266 -13.14 -13.83 22.16
N GLY A 267 -13.25 -13.57 20.84
CA GLY A 267 -12.52 -12.49 20.16
C GLY A 267 -11.06 -12.86 19.88
N GLU A 268 -10.80 -14.15 19.60
CA GLU A 268 -9.47 -14.74 19.53
C GLU A 268 -9.12 -15.30 18.15
N GLN A 269 -10.10 -15.51 17.27
CA GLN A 269 -9.89 -16.07 15.92
C GLN A 269 -10.92 -15.57 14.93
N VAL A 270 -10.48 -15.06 13.78
CA VAL A 270 -11.32 -14.51 12.72
C VAL A 270 -11.29 -15.40 11.47
N ARG A 271 -12.38 -15.40 10.71
CA ARG A 271 -12.42 -16.03 9.38
C ARG A 271 -11.89 -15.03 8.34
N GLY A 272 -10.68 -15.28 7.89
CA GLY A 272 -10.12 -14.74 6.67
C GLY A 272 -9.32 -13.47 6.80
N THR A 273 -8.76 -13.11 5.64
CA THR A 273 -8.04 -11.87 5.36
C THR A 273 -8.54 -11.31 4.03
N LEU A 274 -8.52 -9.97 3.88
CA LEU A 274 -9.22 -9.22 2.82
C LEU A 274 -8.37 -8.02 2.39
N GLY A 275 -8.61 -7.49 1.18
CA GLY A 275 -7.92 -6.31 0.68
C GLY A 275 -6.40 -6.46 0.80
N ASN A 276 -5.89 -7.64 0.45
CA ASN A 276 -4.49 -7.96 0.65
C ASN A 276 -3.66 -7.19 -0.40
N CYS A 277 -3.16 -6.02 -0.03
CA CYS A 277 -2.45 -5.09 -0.92
C CYS A 277 -0.96 -5.47 -1.03
N GLY A 278 -0.06 -4.64 -0.51
CA GLY A 278 1.37 -4.88 -0.45
C GLY A 278 1.79 -5.91 0.60
N SER A 279 3.10 -6.06 0.75
CA SER A 279 3.65 -7.15 1.57
C SER A 279 4.96 -6.81 2.27
N GLY A 280 5.38 -7.70 3.16
CA GLY A 280 6.70 -7.72 3.76
C GLY A 280 7.21 -9.14 3.98
N ALA A 281 8.52 -9.29 4.14
CA ALA A 281 9.13 -10.53 4.59
C ALA A 281 9.91 -10.27 5.88
N THR A 282 9.68 -11.08 6.91
CA THR A 282 10.40 -10.93 8.17
C THR A 282 11.84 -11.46 8.05
N PRO A 283 12.78 -10.98 8.87
CA PRO A 283 14.12 -11.55 8.96
C PRO A 283 14.16 -13.05 9.30
N TRP A 284 13.09 -13.58 9.90
CA TRP A 284 12.97 -14.99 10.28
C TRP A 284 12.23 -15.85 9.26
N GLY A 285 11.88 -15.29 8.08
CA GLY A 285 11.38 -16.04 6.93
C GLY A 285 9.88 -16.35 6.97
N THR A 286 9.09 -15.48 7.61
CA THR A 286 7.63 -15.45 7.47
C THR A 286 7.21 -14.33 6.53
N TYR A 287 6.02 -14.47 5.96
CA TYR A 287 5.40 -13.52 5.05
C TYR A 287 4.42 -12.64 5.83
N LEU A 288 4.43 -11.34 5.53
CA LEU A 288 3.48 -10.37 6.06
C LEU A 288 2.60 -9.90 4.89
N THR A 289 1.30 -10.18 4.97
CA THR A 289 0.30 -9.61 4.07
C THR A 289 -0.45 -8.52 4.79
N CYS A 290 -0.83 -7.48 4.07
CA CYS A 290 -1.37 -6.25 4.64
C CYS A 290 -2.81 -6.06 4.19
N GLU A 291 -3.71 -5.88 5.16
CA GLU A 291 -5.12 -5.63 4.88
C GLU A 291 -5.36 -4.14 4.70
N GLU A 292 -5.64 -3.75 3.46
CA GLU A 292 -5.98 -2.41 3.03
C GLU A 292 -7.49 -2.33 2.74
N ASP A 293 -8.09 -1.13 2.86
CA ASP A 293 -9.45 -0.80 2.41
C ASP A 293 -10.61 -1.72 2.83
N CYS A 294 -10.36 -2.57 3.81
CA CYS A 294 -11.29 -3.58 4.28
C CYS A 294 -12.60 -2.96 4.77
N HIS A 295 -12.49 -1.79 5.39
CA HIS A 295 -13.59 -1.11 6.06
C HIS A 295 -14.62 -0.56 5.09
N LYS A 296 -14.17 -0.09 3.92
CA LYS A 296 -15.00 0.64 2.96
C LYS A 296 -15.55 -0.24 1.84
N ASN A 297 -14.95 -1.41 1.56
CA ASN A 297 -15.30 -2.24 0.39
C ASN A 297 -16.14 -3.48 0.72
N TYR A 298 -16.03 -4.03 1.94
CA TYR A 298 -16.54 -5.39 2.23
C TYR A 298 -17.74 -5.45 3.19
N PHE A 299 -17.97 -4.40 3.98
CA PHE A 299 -19.00 -4.38 5.02
C PHE A 299 -20.13 -3.43 4.67
N ALA A 300 -21.36 -3.93 4.73
CA ALA A 300 -22.55 -3.17 4.40
C ALA A 300 -23.76 -3.67 5.19
N THR A 301 -24.88 -2.96 5.08
CA THR A 301 -26.16 -3.43 5.61
C THR A 301 -27.30 -2.71 4.91
N ARG A 302 -28.41 -3.42 4.74
CA ARG A 302 -29.69 -2.86 4.25
C ARG A 302 -30.64 -2.49 5.40
N GLU A 303 -30.40 -3.03 6.58
CA GLU A 303 -31.33 -2.97 7.70
C GLU A 303 -31.23 -1.65 8.46
N LEU A 304 -30.14 -0.90 8.23
CA LEU A 304 -29.90 0.39 8.87
C LEU A 304 -30.16 1.53 7.89
N PRO A 305 -30.97 2.52 8.25
CA PRO A 305 -31.06 3.74 7.45
C PRO A 305 -29.72 4.50 7.49
N ALA A 306 -29.43 5.28 6.45
CA ALA A 306 -28.19 6.08 6.40
C ALA A 306 -28.05 7.07 7.57
N SER A 307 -29.15 7.41 8.24
CA SER A 307 -29.20 8.26 9.43
C SER A 307 -28.98 7.53 10.76
N ASP A 308 -28.73 6.21 10.75
CA ASP A 308 -28.44 5.45 11.98
C ASP A 308 -27.22 6.05 12.71
N ALA A 309 -27.33 6.20 14.03
CA ALA A 309 -26.33 6.88 14.85
C ALA A 309 -24.95 6.19 14.80
N ARG A 310 -24.87 4.89 14.49
CA ARG A 310 -23.58 4.19 14.34
C ARG A 310 -22.74 4.74 13.19
N PHE A 311 -23.36 5.19 12.11
CA PHE A 311 -22.64 5.83 10.99
C PHE A 311 -22.08 7.21 11.36
N GLN A 312 -22.51 7.78 12.49
CA GLN A 312 -21.99 9.02 13.04
C GLN A 312 -20.99 8.79 14.19
N ASP A 313 -20.76 7.53 14.60
CA ASP A 313 -19.73 7.20 15.59
C ASP A 313 -18.35 7.52 14.99
N PRO A 314 -17.50 8.30 15.68
CA PRO A 314 -16.15 8.62 15.20
C PRO A 314 -15.32 7.38 14.84
N LYS A 315 -15.53 6.24 15.51
CA LYS A 315 -14.82 4.97 15.24
C LYS A 315 -15.22 4.36 13.91
N TRP A 316 -16.44 4.59 13.46
CA TRP A 316 -16.93 4.14 12.16
C TRP A 316 -16.58 5.16 11.07
N ALA A 317 -16.87 6.43 11.31
CA ALA A 317 -16.62 7.50 10.35
C ALA A 317 -15.13 7.61 9.96
N ARG A 318 -14.21 7.50 10.93
CA ARG A 318 -12.75 7.58 10.69
C ARG A 318 -12.17 6.39 9.90
N TYR A 319 -12.95 5.32 9.78
CA TYR A 319 -12.62 4.15 8.98
C TYR A 319 -13.59 4.01 7.79
N ASN A 320 -14.24 5.09 7.38
CA ASN A 320 -15.13 5.17 6.22
C ASN A 320 -16.33 4.19 6.24
N ILE A 321 -16.77 3.78 7.43
CA ILE A 321 -17.96 2.96 7.63
C ILE A 321 -19.17 3.89 7.68
N VAL A 322 -19.65 4.31 6.52
CA VAL A 322 -20.76 5.27 6.35
C VAL A 322 -22.00 4.62 5.74
N GLY A 323 -23.19 5.19 6.02
CA GLY A 323 -24.47 4.68 5.54
C GLY A 323 -24.77 5.04 4.08
N GLY A 324 -25.61 4.25 3.41
CA GLY A 324 -26.12 4.54 2.06
C GLY A 324 -25.13 4.39 0.90
N TYR A 325 -23.92 3.85 1.16
CA TYR A 325 -22.85 3.74 0.18
C TYR A 325 -22.94 2.48 -0.69
N VAL A 326 -22.39 2.54 -1.91
CA VAL A 326 -22.23 1.36 -2.79
C VAL A 326 -20.94 0.65 -2.42
N ARG A 327 -21.04 -0.61 -2.02
CA ARG A 327 -19.86 -1.45 -1.74
C ARG A 327 -19.54 -2.29 -2.98
N ASP A 328 -18.27 -2.58 -3.21
CA ASP A 328 -17.82 -3.42 -4.33
C ASP A 328 -18.33 -4.85 -4.22
N TYR A 329 -18.60 -5.28 -2.98
CA TYR A 329 -19.09 -6.63 -2.68
C TYR A 329 -20.44 -6.61 -1.96
N THR A 330 -21.30 -7.53 -2.37
CA THR A 330 -22.65 -7.75 -1.84
C THR A 330 -22.72 -8.91 -0.84
N TRP A 331 -21.58 -9.28 -0.23
CA TRP A 331 -21.45 -10.47 0.62
C TRP A 331 -22.42 -10.52 1.80
N HIS A 332 -22.77 -9.36 2.36
CA HIS A 332 -23.72 -9.20 3.46
C HIS A 332 -25.13 -9.75 3.16
N PHE A 333 -25.47 -9.99 1.90
CA PHE A 333 -26.71 -10.65 1.52
C PHE A 333 -26.71 -12.16 1.83
N VAL A 334 -25.53 -12.80 1.81
CA VAL A 334 -25.38 -14.26 1.99
C VAL A 334 -24.67 -14.60 3.29
N ASP A 335 -23.59 -13.89 3.62
CA ASP A 335 -22.78 -14.12 4.80
C ASP A 335 -22.98 -12.97 5.79
N LYS A 336 -23.81 -13.22 6.82
CA LYS A 336 -24.19 -12.23 7.83
C LYS A 336 -23.03 -11.67 8.66
N ARG A 337 -21.85 -12.28 8.57
CA ARG A 337 -20.62 -11.73 9.12
C ARG A 337 -20.26 -10.37 8.53
N PHE A 338 -20.63 -10.11 7.28
CA PHE A 338 -20.39 -8.84 6.60
C PHE A 338 -21.55 -7.84 6.75
N ASP A 339 -22.63 -8.23 7.45
CA ASP A 339 -23.80 -7.40 7.70
C ASP A 339 -23.61 -6.55 8.97
N LEU A 340 -23.41 -5.24 8.81
CA LEU A 340 -23.17 -4.30 9.91
C LEU A 340 -24.32 -4.21 10.93
N ALA A 341 -25.54 -4.60 10.56
CA ALA A 341 -26.65 -4.67 11.50
C ALA A 341 -26.57 -5.89 12.43
N VAL A 342 -25.89 -6.95 11.99
CA VAL A 342 -25.79 -8.23 12.70
C VAL A 342 -24.47 -8.34 13.45
N GLU A 343 -23.34 -8.09 12.78
CA GLU A 343 -21.98 -8.23 13.34
C GLU A 343 -21.19 -6.91 13.22
N PRO A 344 -21.59 -5.85 13.93
CA PRO A 344 -20.95 -4.53 13.83
C PRO A 344 -19.45 -4.53 14.16
N ASN A 345 -19.03 -5.44 15.05
CA ASN A 345 -17.63 -5.60 15.46
C ASN A 345 -16.77 -6.34 14.44
N GLU A 346 -17.34 -7.00 13.42
CA GLU A 346 -16.53 -7.76 12.46
C GLU A 346 -15.55 -6.84 11.73
N THR A 347 -15.95 -5.60 11.46
CA THR A 347 -15.09 -4.56 10.85
C THR A 347 -13.80 -4.29 11.64
N ASN A 348 -13.82 -4.43 12.98
CA ASN A 348 -12.65 -4.25 13.84
C ASN A 348 -11.64 -5.38 13.69
N ARG A 349 -12.05 -6.51 13.11
CA ARG A 349 -11.24 -7.74 12.99
C ARG A 349 -10.48 -7.80 11.66
N PHE A 350 -10.55 -6.73 10.87
CA PHE A 350 -9.81 -6.51 9.62
C PHE A 350 -9.10 -5.15 9.62
N GLY A 351 -8.16 -4.96 8.69
CA GLY A 351 -7.25 -3.81 8.63
C GLY A 351 -5.98 -4.04 9.46
N TRP A 352 -5.50 -5.29 9.53
CA TRP A 352 -4.31 -5.67 10.28
C TRP A 352 -3.26 -6.27 9.35
N VAL A 353 -1.98 -6.17 9.74
CA VAL A 353 -0.95 -7.04 9.18
C VAL A 353 -1.20 -8.48 9.63
N VAL A 354 -1.15 -9.43 8.68
CA VAL A 354 -1.30 -10.86 8.91
C VAL A 354 0.00 -11.58 8.58
N GLU A 355 0.53 -12.33 9.55
CA GLU A 355 1.71 -13.16 9.36
C GLU A 355 1.31 -14.56 8.89
N ILE A 356 2.01 -15.06 7.86
CA ILE A 356 1.88 -16.39 7.26
C ILE A 356 3.26 -17.05 7.24
N ASP A 357 3.35 -18.33 7.58
CA ASP A 357 4.56 -19.13 7.40
C ASP A 357 4.50 -19.83 6.05
N PRO A 358 5.28 -19.38 5.03
CA PRO A 358 5.22 -19.99 3.71
C PRO A 358 5.82 -21.41 3.71
N TYR A 359 6.73 -21.72 4.65
CA TYR A 359 7.39 -23.02 4.73
C TYR A 359 6.58 -24.07 5.50
N ASP A 360 5.53 -23.66 6.21
CA ASP A 360 4.68 -24.53 7.01
C ASP A 360 3.21 -24.28 6.69
N PRO A 361 2.62 -25.01 5.72
CA PRO A 361 1.24 -24.81 5.32
C PRO A 361 0.22 -25.19 6.41
N SER A 362 0.66 -25.89 7.47
CA SER A 362 -0.18 -26.24 8.61
C SER A 362 -0.24 -25.15 9.68
N TRP A 363 0.71 -24.21 9.67
CA TRP A 363 0.76 -23.13 10.63
C TRP A 363 -0.44 -22.20 10.46
N GLN A 364 -1.21 -21.96 11.52
CA GLN A 364 -2.33 -21.05 11.47
C GLN A 364 -1.83 -19.61 11.31
N PRO A 365 -2.29 -18.83 10.31
CA PRO A 365 -1.90 -17.44 10.16
C PRO A 365 -2.34 -16.61 11.35
N VAL A 366 -1.68 -15.49 11.60
CA VAL A 366 -1.94 -14.65 12.79
C VAL A 366 -2.07 -13.18 12.41
N LYS A 367 -3.19 -12.54 12.78
CA LYS A 367 -3.33 -11.08 12.73
C LYS A 367 -2.52 -10.46 13.87
N ARG A 368 -1.58 -9.57 13.54
CA ARG A 368 -0.60 -9.00 14.49
C ARG A 368 -1.05 -7.64 15.00
N THR A 369 -1.87 -7.67 16.06
CA THR A 369 -2.59 -6.45 16.49
C THR A 369 -1.69 -5.40 17.12
N ALA A 370 -0.47 -5.74 17.53
CA ALA A 370 0.49 -4.75 18.04
C ALA A 370 0.95 -3.75 16.96
N LEU A 371 0.78 -4.08 15.67
CA LEU A 371 1.13 -3.21 14.54
C LEU A 371 0.04 -2.16 14.24
N GLY A 372 -1.09 -2.21 14.95
CA GLY A 372 -2.20 -1.24 14.80
C GLY A 372 -3.15 -1.58 13.65
N ARG A 373 -4.35 -1.00 13.69
CA ARG A 373 -5.41 -1.21 12.68
C ARG A 373 -5.64 0.02 11.81
N PHE A 374 -5.43 -0.12 10.51
CA PHE A 374 -5.62 0.91 9.48
C PHE A 374 -5.54 0.29 8.08
N ALA A 375 -5.51 1.09 7.01
CA ALA A 375 -5.37 0.60 5.65
C ALA A 375 -3.88 0.31 5.36
N HIS A 376 -3.41 -0.87 5.77
CA HIS A 376 -1.98 -1.19 5.66
C HIS A 376 -1.61 -1.45 4.20
N GLU A 377 -0.65 -0.69 3.70
CA GLU A 377 -0.12 -0.95 2.36
C GLU A 377 0.87 -2.11 2.37
N ASN A 378 2.03 -1.91 3.00
CA ASN A 378 3.10 -2.89 3.03
C ASN A 378 3.86 -2.84 4.37
N VAL A 379 4.87 -3.70 4.52
CA VAL A 379 5.75 -3.67 5.68
C VAL A 379 7.22 -3.72 5.27
N ALA A 380 7.93 -2.61 5.46
CA ALA A 380 9.39 -2.55 5.38
C ALA A 380 10.01 -2.82 6.75
N HIS A 381 11.26 -3.30 6.83
CA HIS A 381 11.91 -3.52 8.11
C HIS A 381 13.41 -3.19 8.13
N LEU A 382 13.89 -2.81 9.31
CA LEU A 382 15.31 -2.69 9.63
C LEU A 382 15.61 -3.39 10.95
N VAL A 383 16.77 -4.04 11.02
CA VAL A 383 17.24 -4.74 12.22
C VAL A 383 18.25 -3.85 12.95
N ASN A 384 18.01 -3.59 14.23
CA ASN A 384 18.91 -2.82 15.08
C ASN A 384 20.17 -3.61 15.43
N ALA A 385 21.21 -2.91 15.92
CA ALA A 385 22.42 -3.55 16.44
C ALA A 385 22.13 -4.52 17.62
N ASP A 386 21.12 -4.21 18.45
CA ASP A 386 20.66 -5.08 19.54
C ASP A 386 19.68 -6.17 19.10
N LYS A 387 19.50 -6.35 17.78
CA LYS A 387 18.62 -7.32 17.13
C LYS A 387 17.12 -7.10 17.37
N ARG A 388 16.68 -6.00 18.00
CA ARG A 388 15.28 -5.58 17.89
C ARG A 388 14.99 -5.15 16.46
N VAL A 389 13.77 -5.34 16.01
CA VAL A 389 13.39 -5.07 14.63
C VAL A 389 12.38 -3.93 14.60
N ALA A 390 12.62 -2.96 13.73
CA ALA A 390 11.63 -1.93 13.39
C ALA A 390 10.92 -2.33 12.10
N PHE A 391 9.60 -2.17 12.09
CA PHE A 391 8.71 -2.39 10.96
C PHE A 391 8.03 -1.07 10.62
N TYR A 392 8.16 -0.60 9.38
CA TYR A 392 7.60 0.68 8.92
C TYR A 392 6.43 0.41 7.99
N MET A 393 5.34 1.17 8.16
CA MET A 393 4.03 0.91 7.53
C MET A 393 3.39 2.22 7.07
N GLY A 394 2.80 2.20 5.88
CA GLY A 394 1.94 3.27 5.35
C GLY A 394 0.47 2.98 5.69
N ASP A 395 -0.31 4.05 5.81
CA ASP A 395 -1.76 4.01 5.90
C ASP A 395 -2.33 4.70 4.65
N ASP A 396 -2.65 3.92 3.62
CA ASP A 396 -3.02 4.49 2.33
C ASP A 396 -4.42 5.09 2.37
N GLN A 397 -4.43 6.39 2.63
CA GLN A 397 -5.57 7.24 2.47
C GLN A 397 -5.08 8.68 2.39
N GLY A 398 -5.81 9.52 1.66
CA GLY A 398 -5.59 10.95 1.71
C GLY A 398 -5.52 11.44 3.16
N PHE A 399 -4.42 12.12 3.49
CA PHE A 399 -4.15 12.74 4.78
C PHE A 399 -3.89 11.79 5.96
N ASP A 400 -3.71 10.50 5.75
CA ASP A 400 -3.29 9.59 6.82
C ASP A 400 -1.76 9.56 6.98
N TYR A 401 -1.21 8.50 7.54
CA TYR A 401 0.03 8.60 8.31
C TYR A 401 1.05 7.52 7.97
N ILE A 402 2.31 7.78 8.32
CA ILE A 402 3.37 6.77 8.33
C ILE A 402 3.59 6.30 9.77
N TYR A 403 3.65 4.99 9.96
CA TYR A 403 3.81 4.32 11.25
C TYR A 403 5.12 3.54 11.32
N LYS A 404 5.53 3.25 12.56
CA LYS A 404 6.69 2.40 12.88
C LYS A 404 6.36 1.55 14.10
N PHE A 405 6.57 0.25 14.03
CA PHE A 405 6.49 -0.67 15.17
C PHE A 405 7.89 -1.18 15.51
N VAL A 406 8.26 -1.17 16.80
CA VAL A 406 9.54 -1.73 17.27
C VAL A 406 9.28 -2.89 18.21
N THR A 407 9.87 -4.05 17.95
CA THR A 407 9.73 -5.23 18.80
C THR A 407 10.24 -4.94 20.22
N ALA A 408 9.54 -5.45 21.24
CA ALA A 408 10.00 -5.33 22.63
C ALA A 408 11.25 -6.18 22.88
N LYS A 409 11.34 -7.33 22.21
CA LYS A 409 12.40 -8.32 22.35
C LYS A 409 13.27 -8.36 21.10
N ALA A 410 14.54 -8.68 21.30
CA ALA A 410 15.49 -8.96 20.24
C ALA A 410 15.10 -10.25 19.49
N MET A 411 15.30 -10.28 18.19
CA MET A 411 15.17 -11.50 17.41
C MET A 411 16.34 -12.45 17.67
N ASP A 412 16.06 -13.74 17.61
CA ASP A 412 17.07 -14.80 17.57
C ASP A 412 17.34 -15.19 16.10
N PRO A 413 18.48 -14.78 15.51
CA PRO A 413 18.76 -15.07 14.10
C PRO A 413 18.94 -16.56 13.82
N ASP A 414 19.21 -17.37 14.85
CA ASP A 414 19.47 -18.80 14.71
C ASP A 414 18.22 -19.65 15.06
N ASN A 415 17.13 -19.02 15.51
CA ASN A 415 15.91 -19.71 15.92
C ASN A 415 14.63 -18.99 15.43
N ARG A 416 14.22 -19.29 14.20
CA ARG A 416 12.96 -18.74 13.64
C ARG A 416 11.73 -19.02 14.49
N THR A 417 11.66 -20.17 15.16
CA THR A 417 10.46 -20.55 15.93
C THR A 417 10.32 -19.68 17.18
N ALA A 418 11.44 -19.28 17.79
CA ALA A 418 11.44 -18.31 18.89
C ALA A 418 10.94 -16.92 18.46
N ASN A 419 11.06 -16.59 17.17
CA ASN A 419 10.68 -15.29 16.64
C ASN A 419 9.19 -15.16 16.27
N ARG A 420 8.45 -16.26 16.17
CA ARG A 420 7.02 -16.29 15.75
C ARG A 420 6.08 -15.46 16.64
N GLY A 421 6.51 -15.00 17.82
CA GLY A 421 5.72 -14.15 18.71
C GLY A 421 6.20 -12.69 18.80
N LEU A 422 7.27 -12.31 18.09
CA LEU A 422 7.88 -10.98 18.26
C LEU A 422 6.98 -9.81 17.83
N LEU A 423 6.03 -10.06 16.94
CA LEU A 423 5.08 -9.07 16.46
C LEU A 423 3.88 -8.87 17.40
N ASP A 424 3.81 -9.60 18.52
CA ASP A 424 2.74 -9.44 19.52
C ASP A 424 3.12 -8.47 20.65
N GLU A 425 4.41 -8.17 20.82
CA GLU A 425 4.93 -7.34 21.91
C GLU A 425 5.91 -6.29 21.39
N GLY A 426 5.61 -5.01 21.60
CA GLY A 426 6.43 -3.90 21.16
C GLY A 426 5.73 -2.56 21.34
N THR A 427 6.25 -1.54 20.67
CA THR A 427 5.66 -0.20 20.68
C THR A 427 5.36 0.24 19.26
N LEU A 428 4.11 0.63 19.02
CA LEU A 428 3.69 1.31 17.79
C LEU A 428 3.90 2.82 17.95
N TYR A 429 4.41 3.44 16.89
CA TYR A 429 4.66 4.86 16.77
C TYR A 429 4.04 5.39 15.48
N VAL A 430 3.76 6.70 15.46
CA VAL A 430 3.35 7.43 14.26
C VAL A 430 4.28 8.62 14.03
N ALA A 431 4.55 8.92 12.76
CA ALA A 431 5.49 9.97 12.37
C ALA A 431 4.93 11.38 12.58
N LYS A 432 5.78 12.26 13.10
CA LYS A 432 5.62 13.71 13.03
C LYS A 432 6.85 14.33 12.37
N PHE A 433 6.64 14.92 11.21
CA PHE A 433 7.70 15.56 10.42
C PHE A 433 7.83 17.04 10.78
N ALA A 434 9.07 17.54 10.78
CA ALA A 434 9.40 18.96 10.85
C ALA A 434 9.91 19.45 9.49
N GLU A 435 9.70 20.73 9.18
CA GLU A 435 10.08 21.32 7.88
C GLU A 435 11.60 21.40 7.66
N ASP A 436 12.41 21.24 8.71
CA ASP A 436 13.86 21.35 8.66
C ASP A 436 14.58 20.04 8.29
N GLY A 437 13.83 19.01 7.88
CA GLY A 437 14.39 17.68 7.58
C GLY A 437 14.49 16.76 8.79
N SER A 438 14.05 17.19 9.98
CA SER A 438 13.96 16.32 11.16
C SER A 438 12.56 15.79 11.38
N GLY A 439 12.42 14.77 12.24
CA GLY A 439 11.14 14.24 12.65
C GLY A 439 11.21 13.42 13.93
N GLU A 440 10.03 13.11 14.47
CA GLU A 440 9.85 12.41 15.72
C GLU A 440 8.80 11.29 15.57
N TRP A 441 9.08 10.13 16.15
CA TRP A 441 8.17 9.00 16.29
C TRP A 441 7.39 9.15 17.59
N LEU A 442 6.09 9.44 17.49
CA LEU A 442 5.20 9.62 18.63
C LEU A 442 4.64 8.27 19.09
N PRO A 443 4.86 7.84 20.35
CA PRO A 443 4.39 6.54 20.81
C PRO A 443 2.87 6.52 20.97
N LEU A 444 2.24 5.47 20.44
CA LEU A 444 0.83 5.15 20.61
C LEU A 444 0.64 4.20 21.79
N VAL A 445 0.85 4.73 23.00
CA VAL A 445 0.81 3.98 24.25
C VAL A 445 -0.27 4.55 25.17
N HIS A 446 -1.17 3.70 25.66
CA HIS A 446 -2.20 4.06 26.63
C HIS A 446 -1.57 4.69 27.89
N GLY A 447 -2.17 5.78 28.36
CA GLY A 447 -1.65 6.60 29.47
C GLY A 447 -0.64 7.67 29.05
N GLN A 448 -0.23 7.73 27.78
CA GLN A 448 0.71 8.73 27.26
C GLN A 448 0.06 9.61 26.20
N ASN A 449 0.58 10.83 26.01
CA ASN A 449 0.18 11.73 24.91
C ASN A 449 -1.34 11.96 24.76
N GLY A 450 -2.09 11.89 25.88
CA GLY A 450 -3.55 12.05 25.88
C GLY A 450 -4.33 10.80 25.43
N LEU A 451 -3.68 9.65 25.24
CA LEU A 451 -4.31 8.36 24.95
C LEU A 451 -4.80 7.71 26.25
N THR A 452 -5.86 8.26 26.83
CA THR A 452 -6.41 7.82 28.13
C THR A 452 -7.88 7.46 28.01
N ALA A 453 -8.42 6.81 29.04
CA ALA A 453 -9.83 6.44 29.11
C ALA A 453 -10.77 7.65 28.94
N GLU A 454 -10.43 8.80 29.53
CA GLU A 454 -11.19 10.05 29.43
C GLU A 454 -11.23 10.59 27.99
N ASN A 455 -10.24 10.22 27.17
CA ASN A 455 -10.14 10.60 25.77
C ASN A 455 -10.62 9.49 24.81
N GLY A 456 -11.33 8.49 25.31
CA GLY A 456 -11.93 7.42 24.49
C GLY A 456 -11.06 6.18 24.29
N PHE A 457 -9.91 6.10 24.98
CA PHE A 457 -8.98 4.97 24.91
C PHE A 457 -8.86 4.29 26.28
N PRO A 458 -9.76 3.38 26.67
CA PRO A 458 -9.74 2.76 28.01
C PRO A 458 -8.51 1.88 28.29
N ASP A 459 -7.85 1.38 27.24
CA ASP A 459 -6.71 0.47 27.35
C ASP A 459 -5.85 0.46 26.07
N GLN A 460 -4.75 -0.29 26.07
CA GLN A 460 -3.86 -0.40 24.90
C GLN A 460 -4.54 -1.06 23.69
N ALA A 461 -5.48 -1.99 23.91
CA ALA A 461 -6.19 -2.65 22.81
C ALA A 461 -7.01 -1.63 22.02
N SER A 462 -7.71 -0.73 22.72
CA SER A 462 -8.49 0.36 22.11
C SER A 462 -7.62 1.32 21.30
N VAL A 463 -6.40 1.63 21.78
CA VAL A 463 -5.43 2.45 21.04
C VAL A 463 -5.07 1.81 19.71
N LEU A 464 -4.88 0.48 19.68
CA LEU A 464 -4.46 -0.24 18.47
C LEU A 464 -5.63 -0.51 17.51
N ILE A 465 -6.83 -0.83 18.01
CA ILE A 465 -8.04 -1.03 17.18
C ILE A 465 -8.45 0.28 16.49
N TRP A 466 -8.26 1.40 17.17
CA TRP A 466 -8.58 2.74 16.67
C TRP A 466 -7.31 3.59 16.49
N ALA A 467 -6.25 2.98 15.93
CA ALA A 467 -4.94 3.59 15.76
C ALA A 467 -4.97 4.92 15.01
N ARG A 468 -5.85 5.07 14.01
CA ARG A 468 -6.08 6.34 13.30
C ARG A 468 -6.53 7.47 14.25
N LEU A 469 -7.50 7.19 15.13
CA LEU A 469 -7.95 8.16 16.14
C LEU A 469 -6.86 8.45 17.19
N ALA A 470 -6.03 7.46 17.53
CA ALA A 470 -4.90 7.66 18.43
C ALA A 470 -3.82 8.54 17.78
N ALA A 471 -3.50 8.31 16.51
CA ALA A 471 -2.58 9.12 15.71
C ALA A 471 -3.09 10.56 15.55
N ASP A 472 -4.39 10.73 15.31
CA ASP A 472 -5.06 12.03 15.32
C ASP A 472 -4.82 12.73 16.66
N LYS A 473 -5.07 12.04 17.78
CA LYS A 473 -4.92 12.62 19.14
C LYS A 473 -3.50 13.07 19.47
N VAL A 474 -2.48 12.35 19.03
CA VAL A 474 -1.08 12.66 19.37
C VAL A 474 -0.45 13.71 18.44
N GLY A 475 -1.13 14.11 17.36
CA GLY A 475 -0.65 15.17 16.49
C GLY A 475 0.28 14.72 15.37
N ALA A 476 0.04 13.53 14.80
CA ALA A 476 0.76 12.99 13.65
C ALA A 476 0.65 13.89 12.40
N THR A 477 1.65 13.86 11.52
CA THR A 477 1.65 14.67 10.28
C THR A 477 0.84 13.99 9.20
N GLN A 478 -0.19 14.67 8.68
CA GLN A 478 -1.03 14.17 7.59
C GLN A 478 -0.27 14.16 6.25
N MET A 479 -0.25 13.00 5.59
CA MET A 479 0.54 12.71 4.39
C MET A 479 -0.32 12.53 3.14
N ASP A 480 0.28 12.63 1.96
CA ASP A 480 -0.36 12.36 0.68
C ASP A 480 -0.26 10.86 0.34
N ARG A 481 -1.26 10.06 0.76
CA ARG A 481 -1.40 8.62 0.45
C ARG A 481 -0.09 7.80 0.61
N PRO A 482 0.34 7.53 1.86
CA PRO A 482 1.46 6.63 2.11
C PRO A 482 1.14 5.21 1.67
N GLU A 483 1.70 4.83 0.53
CA GLU A 483 1.64 3.47 0.00
C GLU A 483 2.89 2.70 0.46
N TRP A 484 3.67 2.11 -0.45
CA TRP A 484 4.74 1.19 -0.11
C TRP A 484 5.97 1.88 0.51
N LEU A 485 6.58 1.15 1.44
CA LEU A 485 7.88 1.46 2.00
C LEU A 485 8.92 0.40 1.63
N ALA A 486 10.16 0.83 1.41
CA ALA A 486 11.30 -0.05 1.14
C ALA A 486 12.51 0.35 1.97
N SER A 487 13.11 -0.62 2.68
CA SER A 487 14.30 -0.41 3.49
C SER A 487 15.56 -0.72 2.70
N ASP A 488 16.48 0.24 2.62
CA ASP A 488 17.87 0.00 2.23
C ASP A 488 18.68 -0.29 3.50
N ALA A 489 18.82 -1.58 3.82
CA ALA A 489 19.52 -2.02 5.02
C ALA A 489 21.00 -1.58 5.06
N ALA A 490 21.62 -1.30 3.92
CA ALA A 490 23.03 -0.92 3.87
C ALA A 490 23.26 0.54 4.30
N SER A 491 22.32 1.43 3.96
CA SER A 491 22.37 2.83 4.40
C SER A 491 21.55 3.10 5.66
N GLY A 492 20.54 2.27 5.94
CA GLY A 492 19.56 2.48 7.00
C GLY A 492 18.46 3.48 6.64
N TRP A 493 18.34 3.85 5.37
CA TRP A 493 17.22 4.64 4.86
C TRP A 493 15.99 3.75 4.62
N VAL A 494 14.81 4.28 4.91
CA VAL A 494 13.52 3.73 4.50
C VAL A 494 12.85 4.73 3.57
N TYR A 495 12.56 4.29 2.35
CA TYR A 495 11.88 5.08 1.32
C TYR A 495 10.38 4.84 1.44
N ALA A 496 9.58 5.86 1.24
CA ALA A 496 8.12 5.78 1.25
C ALA A 496 7.57 6.49 0.02
N THR A 497 6.69 5.82 -0.70
CA THR A 497 5.89 6.43 -1.77
C THR A 497 4.70 7.17 -1.18
N LEU A 498 4.37 8.28 -1.83
CA LEU A 498 3.27 9.17 -1.48
C LEU A 498 2.51 9.44 -2.78
N SER A 499 1.57 8.56 -3.10
CA SER A 499 1.07 8.29 -4.46
C SER A 499 0.43 9.49 -5.12
N ASN A 500 -0.45 10.18 -4.37
CA ASN A 500 -1.13 11.40 -4.79
C ASN A 500 -1.99 11.94 -3.63
N ASN A 501 -2.54 13.14 -3.79
CA ASN A 501 -3.60 13.69 -2.95
C ASN A 501 -4.24 14.89 -3.65
N THR A 502 -5.29 14.63 -4.43
CA THR A 502 -6.01 15.67 -5.19
C THR A 502 -6.79 16.62 -4.27
N SER A 503 -7.07 16.20 -3.04
CA SER A 503 -7.72 17.00 -2.01
C SER A 503 -6.79 18.01 -1.32
N ARG A 504 -5.46 17.85 -1.44
CA ARG A 504 -4.48 18.77 -0.84
C ARG A 504 -4.72 20.21 -1.30
N GLY A 505 -4.72 21.16 -0.36
CA GLY A 505 -4.98 22.57 -0.62
C GLY A 505 -6.46 22.98 -0.67
N ASN A 506 -7.41 22.02 -0.64
CA ASN A 506 -8.85 22.31 -0.69
C ASN A 506 -9.55 21.89 0.61
N ALA A 507 -10.66 22.56 0.92
CA ALA A 507 -11.61 22.06 1.92
C ALA A 507 -12.44 20.95 1.28
N THR A 508 -12.45 19.77 1.90
CA THR A 508 -13.13 18.58 1.38
C THR A 508 -14.02 17.97 2.46
N ALA A 509 -15.16 17.39 2.07
CA ALA A 509 -15.90 16.53 3.00
C ALA A 509 -15.10 15.24 3.21
N PRO A 510 -15.11 14.64 4.42
CA PRO A 510 -14.43 13.37 4.65
C PRO A 510 -15.20 12.24 3.99
N GLY A 511 -14.50 11.42 3.24
CA GLY A 511 -15.11 10.47 2.31
C GLY A 511 -16.09 11.17 1.36
N ASN A 512 -16.94 10.39 0.72
CA ASN A 512 -18.06 10.92 -0.08
C ASN A 512 -19.30 11.14 0.81
N SER A 513 -19.14 11.84 1.94
CA SER A 513 -20.21 12.05 2.94
C SER A 513 -20.78 13.47 2.89
N THR A 514 -21.96 13.66 3.50
CA THR A 514 -22.55 15.00 3.73
C THR A 514 -22.03 15.68 5.00
N ALA A 515 -20.96 15.15 5.62
CA ALA A 515 -20.39 15.75 6.81
C ALA A 515 -19.74 17.10 6.49
N THR A 516 -19.56 17.93 7.52
CA THR A 516 -18.92 19.25 7.36
C THR A 516 -17.53 19.08 6.75
N PRO A 517 -17.18 19.84 5.68
CA PRO A 517 -15.86 19.81 5.12
C PRO A 517 -14.76 20.07 6.15
N ARG A 518 -13.68 19.30 6.11
CA ARG A 518 -12.43 19.66 6.82
C ARG A 518 -11.90 20.96 6.24
N ALA A 519 -11.19 21.72 7.07
CA ALA A 519 -10.47 22.90 6.61
C ALA A 519 -9.45 22.53 5.54
N ALA A 520 -9.22 23.45 4.59
CA ALA A 520 -8.18 23.28 3.59
C ALA A 520 -6.82 23.10 4.26
N GLN A 521 -6.10 22.05 3.89
CA GLN A 521 -4.71 21.89 4.29
C GLN A 521 -3.79 22.26 3.15
N ALA A 522 -3.10 23.39 3.29
CA ALA A 522 -2.09 23.81 2.33
C ALA A 522 -0.94 22.80 2.25
N LYS A 523 -0.26 22.80 1.11
CA LYS A 523 1.05 22.16 0.95
C LYS A 523 2.06 22.54 2.04
N ASN A 524 2.99 21.64 2.30
CA ASN A 524 4.11 21.81 3.23
C ASN A 524 5.38 21.13 2.67
N ALA A 525 6.48 21.14 3.41
CA ALA A 525 7.75 20.57 2.94
C ALA A 525 7.65 19.06 2.61
N MET A 526 6.82 18.32 3.36
CA MET A 526 6.58 16.90 3.13
C MET A 526 5.65 16.63 1.97
N ASN A 527 4.66 17.50 1.75
CA ASN A 527 3.60 17.35 0.76
C ASN A 527 3.55 18.65 -0.07
N PRO A 528 4.46 18.83 -1.04
CA PRO A 528 4.82 20.16 -1.55
C PRO A 528 3.91 20.67 -2.68
N ARG A 529 2.82 19.97 -3.01
CA ARG A 529 1.90 20.36 -4.08
C ARG A 529 0.47 20.41 -3.58
N ASP A 530 -0.24 21.48 -3.89
CA ASP A 530 -1.70 21.50 -3.81
C ASP A 530 -2.25 20.68 -4.98
N LYS A 531 -3.38 19.99 -4.79
CA LYS A 531 -3.99 19.09 -5.78
C LYS A 531 -2.96 18.15 -6.39
N ASN A 532 -2.21 17.47 -5.52
CA ASN A 532 -1.09 16.64 -5.91
C ASN A 532 -1.57 15.46 -6.76
N LEU A 533 -1.48 15.57 -8.09
CA LEU A 533 -1.92 14.51 -9.01
C LEU A 533 -0.89 13.39 -9.18
N HIS A 534 0.40 13.68 -8.96
CA HIS A 534 1.47 12.82 -9.43
C HIS A 534 2.24 12.08 -8.35
N GLY A 535 2.13 12.50 -7.10
CA GLY A 535 2.89 11.88 -6.01
C GLY A 535 4.40 12.11 -6.02
N HIS A 536 5.04 11.51 -5.05
CA HIS A 536 6.44 11.73 -4.74
C HIS A 536 6.99 10.61 -3.86
N ILE A 537 8.32 10.61 -3.68
CA ILE A 537 9.01 9.68 -2.80
C ILE A 537 9.80 10.49 -1.79
N ILE A 538 9.65 10.14 -0.52
CA ILE A 538 10.50 10.63 0.58
C ILE A 538 11.33 9.47 1.12
N ARG A 539 12.38 9.79 1.88
CA ARG A 539 13.13 8.80 2.66
C ARG A 539 13.31 9.27 4.09
N MET A 540 13.38 8.33 5.02
CA MET A 540 13.55 8.54 6.46
C MET A 540 14.68 7.68 6.98
N ARG A 541 15.44 8.18 7.95
CA ARG A 541 16.51 7.44 8.64
C ARG A 541 16.48 7.74 10.12
N ASP A 542 16.37 6.69 10.92
CA ASP A 542 16.42 6.83 12.37
C ASP A 542 17.76 7.40 12.84
N ALA A 543 17.69 8.37 13.75
CA ALA A 543 18.85 9.13 14.20
C ALA A 543 19.90 8.20 14.82
N GLY A 544 21.15 8.36 14.39
CA GLY A 544 22.27 7.52 14.83
C GLY A 544 22.18 6.06 14.38
N GLY A 545 21.30 5.72 13.42
CA GLY A 545 21.07 4.34 12.99
C GLY A 545 20.38 3.46 14.03
N ASN A 546 19.84 4.05 15.10
CA ASN A 546 19.15 3.32 16.16
C ASN A 546 17.66 3.24 15.85
N VAL A 547 17.21 2.11 15.29
CA VAL A 547 15.80 1.93 14.92
C VAL A 547 14.86 1.81 16.11
N ALA A 548 15.37 1.71 17.34
CA ALA A 548 14.55 1.83 18.54
C ALA A 548 14.43 3.27 19.07
N GLY A 549 15.15 4.22 18.47
CA GLY A 549 15.05 5.63 18.79
C GLY A 549 13.75 6.26 18.29
N THR A 550 13.42 7.41 18.87
CA THR A 550 12.20 8.17 18.55
C THR A 550 12.45 9.38 17.65
N ARG A 551 13.66 9.54 17.12
CA ARG A 551 14.01 10.66 16.22
C ARG A 551 14.49 10.12 14.90
N PHE A 552 14.18 10.84 13.83
CA PHE A 552 14.63 10.53 12.49
C PHE A 552 14.96 11.80 11.70
N ASN A 553 15.73 11.63 10.64
CA ASN A 553 15.88 12.63 9.58
C ASN A 553 15.10 12.17 8.36
N TRP A 554 14.60 13.11 7.56
CA TRP A 554 13.90 12.81 6.32
C TRP A 554 14.35 13.72 5.19
N GLU A 555 14.19 13.25 3.96
CA GLU A 555 14.52 13.99 2.75
C GLU A 555 13.53 13.70 1.62
N MET A 556 13.30 14.69 0.76
CA MET A 556 12.62 14.50 -0.51
C MET A 556 13.55 13.78 -1.49
N VAL A 557 13.10 12.66 -2.05
CA VAL A 557 13.87 11.89 -3.04
C VAL A 557 13.55 12.37 -4.44
N VAL A 558 12.26 12.42 -4.78
CA VAL A 558 11.79 12.83 -6.10
C VAL A 558 10.34 13.26 -6.07
N LEU A 559 10.01 14.33 -6.79
CA LEU A 559 8.63 14.65 -7.17
C LEU A 559 8.34 14.00 -8.52
N ALA A 560 7.35 13.12 -8.57
CA ALA A 560 6.91 12.53 -9.82
C ALA A 560 6.11 13.55 -10.66
N GLY A 561 5.91 13.27 -11.94
CA GLY A 561 5.28 14.16 -12.91
C GLY A 561 6.01 14.15 -14.26
N THR A 562 5.51 14.90 -15.22
CA THR A 562 5.95 14.85 -16.63
C THR A 562 7.38 15.30 -16.92
N GLY A 563 8.08 15.91 -15.96
CA GLY A 563 9.53 16.15 -15.97
C GLY A 563 10.08 17.09 -17.05
N THR A 564 9.27 17.64 -17.98
CA THR A 564 9.75 18.47 -19.09
C THR A 564 9.50 19.97 -18.88
N ALA A 565 10.30 20.81 -19.54
CA ALA A 565 10.06 22.26 -19.64
C ALA A 565 8.73 22.58 -20.34
N ASP A 566 8.20 21.64 -21.13
CA ASP A 566 6.93 21.71 -21.85
C ASP A 566 5.74 21.18 -21.03
N THR A 567 5.92 20.96 -19.72
CA THR A 567 4.81 20.57 -18.85
C THR A 567 3.75 21.68 -18.89
N PRO A 568 2.51 21.39 -19.34
CA PRO A 568 1.49 22.42 -19.54
C PRO A 568 1.17 23.25 -18.29
N ASP A 569 1.23 22.61 -17.12
CA ASP A 569 1.10 23.26 -15.82
C ASP A 569 2.40 23.12 -14.99
N PRO A 570 3.16 24.21 -14.76
CA PRO A 570 4.37 24.18 -13.94
C PRO A 570 4.18 23.63 -12.52
N ALA A 571 2.96 23.66 -11.95
CA ALA A 571 2.65 23.09 -10.64
C ALA A 571 2.78 21.55 -10.61
N ASN A 572 2.69 20.91 -11.78
CA ASN A 572 2.73 19.47 -11.96
C ASN A 572 4.10 18.96 -12.45
N ARG A 573 5.08 19.86 -12.59
CA ARG A 573 6.43 19.50 -13.04
C ARG A 573 7.19 18.71 -11.97
N GLY A 574 7.54 17.46 -12.30
CA GLY A 574 8.38 16.60 -11.46
C GLY A 574 9.87 17.01 -11.43
N THR A 575 10.63 16.40 -10.54
CA THR A 575 12.10 16.59 -10.38
C THR A 575 12.90 15.38 -10.85
N ILE A 576 12.27 14.47 -11.61
CA ILE A 576 12.87 13.21 -12.03
C ILE A 576 14.06 13.46 -12.96
N LYS A 577 15.19 12.82 -12.67
CA LYS A 577 16.36 12.78 -13.57
C LYS A 577 16.28 11.52 -14.44
N GLY A 578 15.58 11.62 -15.55
CA GLY A 578 15.42 10.52 -16.50
C GLY A 578 13.98 10.37 -16.95
N ASP A 579 13.47 9.16 -16.93
CA ASP A 579 12.11 8.86 -17.42
C ASP A 579 11.03 9.37 -16.48
N ALA A 580 10.09 10.15 -17.02
CA ALA A 580 8.91 10.61 -16.29
C ALA A 580 7.96 9.46 -15.92
N PHE A 581 7.33 9.59 -14.76
CA PHE A 581 6.28 8.72 -14.24
C PHE A 581 5.37 9.53 -13.30
N SER A 582 4.26 8.93 -12.88
CA SER A 582 3.27 9.48 -11.95
C SER A 582 2.82 8.38 -11.00
N SER A 583 2.28 8.76 -9.84
CA SER A 583 1.74 7.86 -8.83
C SER A 583 2.66 6.69 -8.54
N PRO A 584 3.89 6.97 -8.03
CA PRO A 584 4.72 5.89 -7.54
C PRO A 584 3.97 5.19 -6.43
N ASP A 585 3.82 3.88 -6.57
CA ASP A 585 3.19 3.01 -5.60
C ASP A 585 4.24 2.00 -5.12
N SER A 586 4.32 0.82 -5.73
CA SER A 586 5.13 -0.25 -5.17
C SER A 586 6.62 0.04 -5.22
N VAL A 587 7.36 -0.28 -4.16
CA VAL A 587 8.82 -0.10 -4.09
C VAL A 587 9.57 -1.29 -3.53
N MET A 588 10.74 -1.59 -4.12
CA MET A 588 11.62 -2.67 -3.67
C MET A 588 13.10 -2.34 -3.93
N PHE A 589 13.96 -2.64 -2.96
CA PHE A 589 15.41 -2.57 -3.13
C PHE A 589 16.00 -3.91 -3.54
N ASP A 590 16.81 -3.91 -4.59
CA ASP A 590 17.61 -5.08 -4.94
C ASP A 590 18.99 -5.10 -4.26
N GLY A 591 19.73 -6.20 -4.46
CA GLY A 591 21.06 -6.40 -3.90
C GLY A 591 22.16 -5.42 -4.37
N TRP A 592 21.86 -4.55 -5.34
CA TRP A 592 22.75 -3.49 -5.84
C TRP A 592 22.28 -2.09 -5.43
N GLN A 593 21.29 -2.01 -4.53
CA GLN A 593 20.65 -0.77 -4.06
C GLN A 593 20.00 0.06 -5.15
N ARG A 594 19.48 -0.60 -6.19
CA ARG A 594 18.54 0.05 -7.09
C ARG A 594 17.17 0.00 -6.43
N LEU A 595 16.50 1.14 -6.43
CA LEU A 595 15.11 1.23 -6.03
C LEU A 595 14.25 0.95 -7.28
N TRP A 596 13.53 -0.15 -7.26
CA TRP A 596 12.52 -0.50 -8.25
C TRP A 596 11.21 0.14 -7.84
N ILE A 597 10.53 0.80 -8.78
CA ILE A 597 9.34 1.64 -8.54
C ILE A 597 8.25 1.20 -9.52
N GLY A 598 7.17 0.62 -9.01
CA GLY A 598 5.93 0.41 -9.75
C GLY A 598 5.03 1.64 -9.69
N THR A 599 4.06 1.71 -10.60
CA THR A 599 3.12 2.84 -10.66
C THR A 599 1.67 2.34 -10.75
N ASP A 600 0.78 3.13 -10.15
CA ASP A 600 -0.68 3.07 -10.34
C ASP A 600 -1.22 4.49 -10.63
N ALA A 601 -1.14 4.89 -11.90
CA ALA A 601 -1.36 6.27 -12.31
C ALA A 601 -2.82 6.60 -12.67
N GLY A 602 -3.79 5.76 -12.28
CA GLY A 602 -5.19 5.87 -12.67
C GLY A 602 -5.76 7.30 -12.60
N ASP A 603 -5.55 8.01 -11.49
CA ASP A 603 -6.13 9.35 -11.29
C ASP A 603 -5.47 10.44 -12.13
N ALA A 604 -4.15 10.38 -12.28
CA ALA A 604 -3.43 11.29 -13.16
C ALA A 604 -3.87 11.10 -14.63
N LEU A 605 -4.08 9.85 -15.06
CA LEU A 605 -4.54 9.53 -16.41
C LEU A 605 -6.00 9.97 -16.64
N LYS A 606 -6.89 9.84 -15.64
CA LYS A 606 -8.28 10.34 -15.68
C LYS A 606 -8.35 11.86 -15.76
N ALA A 607 -7.50 12.55 -15.01
CA ALA A 607 -7.44 14.02 -14.98
C ALA A 607 -6.81 14.62 -16.25
N SER A 608 -6.23 13.78 -17.13
CA SER A 608 -5.60 14.22 -18.38
C SER A 608 -6.62 14.80 -19.36
N ASP A 609 -6.29 15.96 -19.92
CA ASP A 609 -7.00 16.51 -21.08
C ASP A 609 -6.38 15.98 -22.37
N TRP A 610 -6.93 14.88 -22.86
CA TRP A 610 -6.57 14.20 -24.11
C TRP A 610 -6.84 15.02 -25.38
N SER A 611 -7.36 16.25 -25.25
CA SER A 611 -7.55 17.16 -26.39
C SER A 611 -6.30 18.01 -26.71
N GLY A 612 -5.25 17.92 -25.88
CA GLY A 612 -3.99 18.64 -26.10
C GLY A 612 -4.04 20.13 -25.70
N ALA A 613 -5.03 20.56 -24.91
CA ALA A 613 -5.27 21.98 -24.65
C ALA A 613 -4.78 22.51 -23.28
N GLY A 614 -4.13 21.70 -22.44
CA GLY A 614 -3.46 22.24 -21.24
C GLY A 614 -3.25 21.33 -20.03
N THR A 615 -3.69 20.07 -20.05
CA THR A 615 -3.36 19.04 -19.03
C THR A 615 -3.16 17.68 -19.68
N ASP A 616 -2.55 17.66 -20.88
CA ASP A 616 -2.30 16.43 -21.62
C ASP A 616 -1.18 15.61 -20.95
N TRP A 617 -1.58 14.62 -20.17
CA TRP A 617 -0.72 13.64 -19.52
C TRP A 617 -0.60 12.34 -20.33
N SER A 618 -1.14 12.28 -21.57
CA SER A 618 -1.17 11.08 -22.41
C SER A 618 0.18 10.40 -22.56
N GLY A 619 1.25 11.19 -22.63
CA GLY A 619 2.55 10.59 -22.77
C GLY A 619 3.09 9.94 -21.49
N LEU A 620 2.45 10.02 -20.31
CA LEU A 620 2.87 9.13 -19.21
C LEU A 620 2.78 7.66 -19.64
N GLY A 621 1.84 7.33 -20.53
CA GLY A 621 1.63 5.97 -21.02
C GLY A 621 0.97 5.09 -19.97
N ASN A 622 0.96 3.78 -20.21
CA ASN A 622 0.49 2.81 -19.20
C ASN A 622 1.42 2.81 -17.99
N ASP A 623 0.92 2.23 -16.91
CA ASP A 623 1.73 1.95 -15.74
C ASP A 623 2.95 1.09 -16.04
N MET A 624 3.95 1.25 -15.19
CA MET A 624 5.31 0.88 -15.53
C MET A 624 6.11 0.44 -14.31
N LEU A 625 7.17 -0.33 -14.58
CA LEU A 625 8.24 -0.52 -13.60
C LEU A 625 9.42 0.36 -14.00
N LEU A 626 9.94 1.12 -13.05
CA LEU A 626 11.17 1.90 -13.19
C LEU A 626 12.26 1.36 -12.28
N ALA A 627 13.51 1.67 -12.60
CA ALA A 627 14.65 1.47 -11.73
C ALA A 627 15.36 2.79 -11.50
N MET A 628 15.64 3.10 -10.24
CA MET A 628 16.37 4.29 -9.80
C MET A 628 17.72 3.91 -9.18
N ASP A 629 18.79 4.54 -9.67
CA ASP A 629 20.05 4.62 -8.94
C ASP A 629 19.92 5.72 -7.89
N THR A 630 19.76 5.32 -6.63
CA THR A 630 19.54 6.21 -5.50
C THR A 630 20.71 7.14 -5.20
N ARG A 631 21.90 6.87 -5.76
CA ARG A 631 23.10 7.69 -5.54
C ARG A 631 23.21 8.81 -6.56
N SER A 632 22.89 8.52 -7.83
CA SER A 632 22.94 9.52 -8.90
C SER A 632 21.60 10.21 -9.16
N GLY A 633 20.52 9.68 -8.60
CA GLY A 633 19.14 10.09 -8.84
C GLY A 633 18.61 9.68 -10.21
N GLN A 634 19.38 8.95 -11.02
CA GLN A 634 18.98 8.56 -12.36
C GLN A 634 17.84 7.53 -12.31
N VAL A 635 16.77 7.78 -13.07
CA VAL A 635 15.62 6.88 -13.21
C VAL A 635 15.51 6.42 -14.66
N LYS A 636 15.36 5.10 -14.87
CA LYS A 636 15.12 4.51 -16.19
C LYS A 636 13.90 3.60 -16.15
N ARG A 637 13.02 3.74 -17.15
CA ARG A 637 11.86 2.87 -17.34
C ARG A 637 12.31 1.48 -17.77
N PHE A 638 11.94 0.46 -16.99
CA PHE A 638 12.29 -0.93 -17.23
C PHE A 638 11.13 -1.75 -17.81
N LEU A 639 9.87 -1.36 -17.58
CA LEU A 639 8.74 -2.12 -18.11
C LEU A 639 7.56 -1.20 -18.36
N ILE A 640 6.75 -1.49 -19.37
CA ILE A 640 5.41 -0.91 -19.56
C ILE A 640 4.40 -2.04 -19.51
N ALA A 641 3.34 -1.87 -18.72
CA ALA A 641 2.27 -2.83 -18.53
C ALA A 641 1.25 -2.83 -19.67
N PRO A 642 0.44 -3.90 -19.80
CA PRO A 642 -0.74 -3.91 -20.66
C PRO A 642 -1.75 -2.81 -20.29
N ASP A 643 -2.56 -2.40 -21.25
CA ASP A 643 -3.53 -1.31 -21.11
C ASP A 643 -4.53 -1.55 -19.96
N GLY A 644 -4.69 -0.52 -19.12
CA GLY A 644 -5.53 -0.52 -17.93
C GLY A 644 -5.13 -1.53 -16.84
N ALA A 645 -3.86 -1.93 -16.81
CA ALA A 645 -3.23 -2.61 -15.69
C ALA A 645 -2.40 -1.62 -14.87
N GLU A 646 -2.14 -1.96 -13.61
CA GLU A 646 -1.09 -1.35 -12.81
C GLU A 646 0.14 -2.28 -12.69
N VAL A 647 1.26 -1.75 -12.20
CA VAL A 647 2.46 -2.52 -11.86
C VAL A 647 2.70 -2.48 -10.36
N CYS A 648 2.19 -3.50 -9.70
CA CYS A 648 2.33 -3.76 -8.27
C CYS A 648 3.35 -4.90 -8.02
N GLY A 649 3.83 -5.05 -6.79
CA GLY A 649 4.53 -6.26 -6.35
C GLY A 649 5.75 -6.67 -7.20
N THR A 650 6.96 -6.30 -6.75
CA THR A 650 8.21 -6.67 -7.43
C THR A 650 9.14 -7.44 -6.50
N GLN A 651 9.73 -8.54 -6.97
CA GLN A 651 10.66 -9.34 -6.18
C GLN A 651 11.79 -9.95 -7.02
N MET A 652 13.00 -10.04 -6.47
CA MET A 652 14.17 -10.56 -7.17
C MET A 652 14.70 -11.85 -6.51
N THR A 653 15.17 -12.77 -7.33
CA THR A 653 15.95 -13.93 -6.86
C THR A 653 17.28 -13.50 -6.25
N ALA A 654 17.86 -14.32 -5.36
CA ALA A 654 19.02 -13.95 -4.56
C ALA A 654 20.29 -13.61 -5.38
N ASP A 655 20.43 -14.21 -6.56
CA ASP A 655 21.50 -13.95 -7.52
C ASP A 655 21.20 -12.79 -8.49
N GLY A 656 20.00 -12.20 -8.40
CA GLY A 656 19.56 -11.08 -9.21
C GLY A 656 19.25 -11.40 -10.67
N ARG A 657 19.08 -12.68 -11.05
CA ARG A 657 18.94 -13.07 -12.47
C ARG A 657 17.50 -13.27 -12.93
N THR A 658 16.57 -13.38 -12.00
CA THR A 658 15.13 -13.35 -12.26
C THR A 658 14.49 -12.23 -11.45
N LEU A 659 13.71 -11.39 -12.13
CA LEU A 659 12.80 -10.42 -11.54
C LEU A 659 11.36 -10.92 -11.74
N PHE A 660 10.65 -11.16 -10.64
CA PHE A 660 9.21 -11.39 -10.65
C PHE A 660 8.49 -10.05 -10.55
N VAL A 661 7.44 -9.87 -11.35
CA VAL A 661 6.59 -8.67 -11.36
C VAL A 661 5.13 -9.09 -11.45
N ASN A 662 4.26 -8.49 -10.64
CA ASN A 662 2.82 -8.67 -10.77
C ASN A 662 2.22 -7.61 -11.70
N ILE A 663 1.27 -8.06 -12.53
CA ILE A 663 0.48 -7.23 -13.42
C ILE A 663 -0.96 -7.36 -12.96
N GLN A 664 -1.44 -6.33 -12.28
CA GLN A 664 -2.74 -6.31 -11.61
C GLN A 664 -3.79 -5.69 -12.51
N HIS A 665 -5.00 -6.22 -12.33
CA HIS A 665 -6.25 -5.86 -13.01
C HIS A 665 -6.21 -5.39 -14.48
N PRO A 666 -5.45 -5.99 -15.42
CA PRO A 666 -5.40 -5.53 -16.81
C PRO A 666 -6.80 -5.33 -17.43
N GLY A 667 -6.96 -4.24 -18.19
CA GLY A 667 -8.22 -3.85 -18.82
C GLY A 667 -9.25 -3.19 -17.89
N THR A 668 -8.84 -2.74 -16.70
CA THR A 668 -9.74 -2.15 -15.70
C THR A 668 -9.63 -0.63 -15.64
N GLU A 669 -8.43 -0.10 -15.41
CA GLU A 669 -8.22 1.35 -15.26
C GLU A 669 -8.64 2.12 -16.51
N GLN A 670 -9.01 3.38 -16.34
CA GLN A 670 -9.44 4.27 -17.43
C GLN A 670 -8.68 5.58 -17.34
N PRO A 671 -8.49 6.30 -18.46
CA PRO A 671 -8.86 5.95 -19.83
C PRO A 671 -8.09 4.74 -20.38
N ARG A 672 -8.63 4.08 -21.41
CA ARG A 672 -7.99 3.00 -22.18
C ARG A 672 -8.12 3.24 -23.67
N ASP A 673 -7.11 2.81 -24.41
CA ASP A 673 -7.11 2.86 -25.87
C ASP A 673 -7.66 1.57 -26.48
N ILE A 674 -7.53 0.44 -25.78
CA ILE A 674 -7.95 -0.88 -26.26
C ILE A 674 -9.28 -1.27 -25.61
N PRO A 675 -10.36 -1.42 -26.39
CA PRO A 675 -11.62 -1.96 -25.88
C PRO A 675 -11.40 -3.34 -25.26
N ILE A 676 -12.04 -3.61 -24.12
CA ILE A 676 -11.86 -4.88 -23.39
C ILE A 676 -12.11 -6.11 -24.27
N ASP A 677 -13.05 -6.05 -25.20
CA ASP A 677 -13.40 -7.15 -26.11
C ASP A 677 -12.29 -7.50 -27.13
N ALA A 678 -11.39 -6.55 -27.39
CA ALA A 678 -10.25 -6.69 -28.29
C ALA A 678 -8.95 -7.07 -27.56
N MET A 679 -8.90 -6.95 -26.23
CA MET A 679 -7.74 -7.35 -25.45
C MET A 679 -7.51 -8.86 -25.52
N THR A 680 -6.23 -9.23 -25.58
CA THR A 680 -5.76 -10.61 -25.72
C THR A 680 -4.81 -11.01 -24.60
N TRP A 681 -4.38 -10.08 -23.76
CA TRP A 681 -3.59 -10.39 -22.56
C TRP A 681 -4.31 -11.40 -21.64
N PRO A 682 -3.59 -12.34 -20.99
CA PRO A 682 -2.20 -12.74 -21.26
C PRO A 682 -2.09 -13.83 -22.33
N ASP A 683 -3.19 -14.51 -22.67
CA ASP A 683 -3.18 -15.78 -23.43
C ASP A 683 -3.20 -15.62 -24.96
N LYS A 684 -3.20 -14.38 -25.45
CA LYS A 684 -3.25 -14.01 -26.88
C LYS A 684 -4.50 -14.51 -27.60
N VAL A 685 -5.61 -14.57 -26.87
CA VAL A 685 -6.95 -14.86 -27.40
C VAL A 685 -7.86 -13.67 -27.08
N PRO A 686 -8.48 -13.01 -28.09
CA PRO A 686 -9.40 -11.92 -27.83
C PRO A 686 -10.56 -12.32 -26.92
N VAL A 687 -10.99 -11.42 -26.04
CA VAL A 687 -12.16 -11.62 -25.18
C VAL A 687 -13.42 -11.91 -26.00
N SER A 688 -13.59 -11.21 -27.12
CA SER A 688 -14.66 -11.42 -28.11
C SER A 688 -14.68 -12.84 -28.70
N GLN A 689 -13.56 -13.57 -28.66
CA GLN A 689 -13.43 -14.94 -29.15
C GLN A 689 -13.40 -15.99 -28.05
N GLY A 690 -13.64 -15.59 -26.80
CA GLY A 690 -13.64 -16.52 -25.66
C GLY A 690 -12.55 -16.26 -24.62
N GLY A 691 -11.58 -15.38 -24.90
CA GLY A 691 -10.50 -15.02 -23.99
C GLY A 691 -10.98 -14.38 -22.69
N ILE A 692 -10.06 -14.27 -21.72
CA ILE A 692 -10.25 -13.58 -20.45
C ILE A 692 -8.98 -12.78 -20.14
N VAL A 693 -9.16 -11.52 -19.75
CA VAL A 693 -8.07 -10.67 -19.28
C VAL A 693 -7.78 -10.94 -17.81
N ARG A 694 -6.62 -11.53 -17.53
CA ARG A 694 -6.25 -12.08 -16.22
C ARG A 694 -5.05 -11.35 -15.62
N SER A 695 -5.10 -11.09 -14.32
CA SER A 695 -3.90 -10.72 -13.56
C SER A 695 -2.88 -11.83 -13.64
N ALA A 696 -1.59 -11.47 -13.64
CA ALA A 696 -0.52 -12.42 -13.85
C ALA A 696 0.75 -12.03 -13.11
N THR A 697 1.47 -13.03 -12.62
CA THR A 697 2.86 -12.90 -12.18
C THR A 697 3.76 -13.30 -13.34
N VAL A 698 4.64 -12.40 -13.77
CA VAL A 698 5.63 -12.67 -14.81
C VAL A 698 7.03 -12.82 -14.22
N ALA A 699 7.85 -13.67 -14.83
CA ALA A 699 9.28 -13.76 -14.58
C ALA A 699 10.04 -13.15 -15.74
N ILE A 700 10.86 -12.14 -15.45
CA ILE A 700 11.72 -11.44 -16.40
C ILE A 700 13.16 -11.92 -16.20
N THR A 701 13.81 -12.29 -17.30
CA THR A 701 15.20 -12.74 -17.33
C THR A 701 15.97 -12.05 -18.46
N ARG A 702 17.28 -11.90 -18.31
CA ARG A 702 18.14 -11.53 -19.44
C ARG A 702 18.31 -12.71 -20.38
N ILE A 703 18.36 -12.42 -21.67
CA ILE A 703 18.59 -13.41 -22.73
C ILE A 703 19.99 -14.04 -22.58
N ASP A 704 20.98 -13.28 -22.12
CA ASP A 704 22.35 -13.75 -21.85
C ASP A 704 22.54 -14.41 -20.47
N GLY A 705 21.48 -14.48 -19.65
CA GLY A 705 21.52 -15.04 -18.30
C GLY A 705 22.21 -14.15 -17.25
N GLY A 706 22.48 -12.88 -17.57
CA GLY A 706 23.07 -11.92 -16.65
C GLY A 706 22.14 -11.43 -15.54
N VAL A 707 22.67 -10.55 -14.69
CA VAL A 707 21.91 -9.87 -13.62
C VAL A 707 20.99 -8.81 -14.20
N ILE A 708 19.76 -8.73 -13.70
CA ILE A 708 18.76 -7.75 -14.11
C ILE A 708 19.25 -6.32 -13.85
N GLY A 709 18.98 -5.40 -14.79
CA GLY A 709 19.30 -3.98 -14.70
C GLY A 709 20.77 -3.59 -14.95
N ILE A 710 21.64 -4.56 -15.26
CA ILE A 710 23.08 -4.36 -15.60
C ILE A 710 23.31 -4.58 -17.09
#